data_AF-A0A6L2NX73-F1
#
_entry.id   AF-A0A6L2NX73-F1
#
_cell.length_a   1.000
_cell.length_b   1.000
_cell.length_c   1.000
_cell.angle_alpha   90.00
_cell.angle_beta   90.00
_cell.angle_gamma   90.00
#
_symmetry.space_group_name_H-M   'P 1'
#
loop_
_entity.id
_entity.type
_entity.pdbx_description
1 polymer ?
#
loop_
_entity_poly.entity_id
_entity_poly.type
_entity_poly.pdbx_seq_one_letter_code
_entity_poly.pdbx_strand_id
1 'polypeptide(L)'
;MRIGRGATSAWRQMNRHAGFPITVHTYSIAKRRRIDCEETKLGVPILAGFDGSLPMRLRPFAAQLLVLLTTLVTPLAHAEEAAPVLSTRPDQWAQLVDRHYNLYRITPTLYRSRQPDAAAQPLLQQLGVHTVINFLKDSDSKWLSDPSIAKVQIPLQVVHIDDADVIERLRAIQSAQENGPVLIHCKHGLDRTGLVAAMYRIVAQGWSKQAALDEMEHGGYGDEDSLKRGIDYINRVDVAALKLAMDTGACSTSVFALCSIKDCATTLKANATVLDSRDKPFNEYSWVTTHNSYEKINQNLKEMPAQLNDGVRGFMLDLYVEHANPRPEARIKVCHKQIACYGPLAAQLKNEFLPFLQRNPGEVITLFLETYVGRDDLQKVFNTLPELGDVSFDPAHFAADQWPTINQMAARNNRLIMLADKREVAGDYWVRGKKITVLFDQDWIVQNHWATLGNAASSIESAHNWSCPTRWGNLPLSTKAVATSTGKQWKRLFLMNQFHPGTSTIFDSAAYDNNLTYLKRREDNCGVKPNYVGINNYKSGETERYTSALNNGGIYLHEGPNATRAQDLVCVIPVRPGVVNLSANGCENDEARSMSLSGVAKGTRIQLYDNASGNTQDDHMIVDIMRDIGIHERVVLPSFEADVSNTHYKAVYNRNNGLNGKVSRVVIGKTPTDFSDATVAFYEGNNASQNLDCVIPFSASYTLKMKSNSYGCSNDEIKSARIIKAKAGTSFTLTGHPQGSFNEGRTTVEILRDITVPVVIPSFNSSYINSDVKVTNYTRAVGGKISFAYLNGAR
;
A
#
# COMPACT_ATOMS: atom_id res chain seq x y z
N MET A 1 -69.73 38.72 1.82
CA MET A 1 -69.85 37.29 2.22
C MET A 1 -68.53 36.61 1.82
N ARG A 2 -67.80 35.92 2.72
CA ARG A 2 -67.83 34.45 2.99
C ARG A 2 -67.58 33.61 1.72
N ILE A 3 -66.62 32.67 1.58
CA ILE A 3 -65.54 31.99 2.39
C ILE A 3 -64.41 31.56 1.38
N GLY A 4 -63.13 31.22 1.64
CA GLY A 4 -62.27 31.05 2.84
C GLY A 4 -60.88 31.72 2.64
N ARG A 5 -59.72 31.41 3.27
CA ARG A 5 -59.11 30.29 4.06
C ARG A 5 -58.52 29.12 3.25
N GLY A 6 -57.22 28.78 3.35
CA GLY A 6 -56.06 29.32 4.10
C GLY A 6 -54.78 28.48 3.83
N ALA A 7 -53.63 28.58 4.50
CA ALA A 7 -53.06 29.57 5.43
C ALA A 7 -51.53 29.32 5.59
N THR A 8 -50.70 30.34 5.85
CA THR A 8 -49.26 30.17 6.17
C THR A 8 -48.68 31.31 7.02
N SER A 9 -47.61 30.96 7.76
CA SER A 9 -46.60 31.84 8.41
C SER A 9 -46.88 32.52 9.76
N ALA A 10 -45.76 32.78 10.47
CA ALA A 10 -45.53 33.77 11.53
C ALA A 10 -46.32 33.65 12.86
N TRP A 11 -45.83 32.80 13.78
CA TRP A 11 -45.92 33.08 15.22
C TRP A 11 -44.85 34.10 15.64
N ARG A 12 -45.17 34.94 16.64
CA ARG A 12 -44.31 36.03 17.13
C ARG A 12 -44.13 35.91 18.65
N GLN A 13 -42.94 36.30 19.12
CA GLN A 13 -42.61 36.72 20.50
C GLN A 13 -43.03 35.81 21.67
N MET A 14 -42.02 35.27 22.35
CA MET A 14 -41.84 35.60 23.78
C MET A 14 -40.34 35.72 24.10
N ASN A 15 -39.97 36.84 24.73
CA ASN A 15 -38.64 37.11 25.27
C ASN A 15 -38.80 37.33 26.78
N ARG A 16 -37.84 36.86 27.59
CA ARG A 16 -37.06 37.69 28.57
C ARG A 16 -36.30 36.83 29.60
N HIS A 17 -35.10 37.33 29.93
CA HIS A 17 -34.23 36.94 31.06
C HIS A 17 -33.68 35.50 31.04
N ALA A 18 -32.49 35.21 31.58
CA ALA A 18 -31.47 36.08 32.17
C ALA A 18 -30.11 35.93 31.44
N GLY A 19 -29.10 36.73 31.81
CA GLY A 19 -27.75 36.62 31.23
C GLY A 19 -26.67 37.08 32.19
N PHE A 20 -25.48 36.49 32.05
CA PHE A 20 -24.17 36.94 32.56
C PHE A 20 -23.06 36.25 31.72
N PRO A 21 -21.76 36.57 31.87
CA PRO A 21 -20.96 37.02 30.74
C PRO A 21 -20.21 35.90 29.98
N ILE A 22 -19.92 36.17 28.70
CA ILE A 22 -18.99 35.37 27.90
C ILE A 22 -17.56 35.83 28.22
N THR A 23 -16.81 35.01 28.96
CA THR A 23 -15.36 35.18 29.14
C THR A 23 -14.63 34.55 27.95
N VAL A 24 -13.88 35.35 27.18
CA VAL A 24 -13.11 34.87 26.03
C VAL A 24 -11.83 34.19 26.51
N HIS A 25 -11.85 32.85 26.63
CA HIS A 25 -10.64 32.08 26.82
C HIS A 25 -9.86 31.93 25.51
N THR A 26 -8.88 32.80 25.30
CA THR A 26 -7.83 32.62 24.30
C THR A 26 -6.99 31.39 24.65
N TYR A 27 -7.22 30.27 23.97
CA TYR A 27 -6.35 29.10 24.10
C TYR A 27 -4.98 29.42 23.49
N SER A 28 -3.97 29.59 24.36
CA SER A 28 -2.58 29.75 23.96
C SER A 28 -2.11 28.52 23.18
N ILE A 29 -1.40 28.75 22.07
CA ILE A 29 -0.84 27.68 21.26
C ILE A 29 0.25 26.98 22.07
N ALA A 30 -0.05 25.78 22.56
CA ALA A 30 0.94 24.91 23.17
C ALA A 30 2.04 24.61 22.14
N LYS A 31 3.26 25.10 22.39
CA LYS A 31 4.45 24.74 21.61
C LYS A 31 4.57 23.21 21.60
N ARG A 32 4.39 22.59 20.42
CA ARG A 32 4.79 21.19 20.22
C ARG A 32 6.27 21.10 20.57
N ARG A 33 6.63 20.19 21.49
CA ARG A 33 8.03 19.78 21.61
C ARG A 33 8.41 19.13 20.28
N ARG A 34 9.58 19.48 19.74
CA ARG A 34 10.22 18.59 18.77
C ARG A 34 10.63 17.31 19.49
N ILE A 35 10.62 16.21 18.76
CA ILE A 35 11.52 15.10 19.05
C ILE A 35 12.75 15.40 18.20
N ASP A 36 13.78 15.99 18.80
CA ASP A 36 15.05 16.22 18.12
C ASP A 36 15.87 14.91 18.19
N CYS A 37 16.00 14.21 17.06
CA CYS A 37 16.76 12.97 16.95
C CYS A 37 18.24 13.28 16.66
N GLU A 38 19.02 13.60 17.69
CA GLU A 38 20.47 13.79 17.60
C GLU A 38 21.20 13.02 18.73
N GLU A 39 22.48 12.70 18.53
CA GLU A 39 23.21 11.75 19.40
C GLU A 39 23.23 12.16 20.88
N THR A 40 22.66 11.33 21.77
CA THR A 40 22.80 11.52 23.21
C THR A 40 23.67 10.43 23.84
N LYS A 41 24.96 10.72 24.00
CA LYS A 41 25.85 9.91 24.85
C LYS A 41 25.41 10.06 26.31
N LEU A 42 25.13 8.96 27.00
CA LEU A 42 24.78 8.94 28.42
C LEU A 42 26.02 9.20 29.30
N GLY A 43 26.40 10.48 29.42
CA GLY A 43 27.23 10.97 30.52
C GLY A 43 26.36 11.43 31.68
N VAL A 44 26.57 10.90 32.88
CA VAL A 44 25.78 11.23 34.08
C VAL A 44 26.41 12.40 34.83
N PRO A 45 25.67 13.50 35.10
CA PRO A 45 26.03 14.50 36.09
C PRO A 45 25.23 14.32 37.39
N ILE A 46 25.94 14.32 38.52
CA ILE A 46 25.40 14.47 39.87
C ILE A 46 25.22 15.97 40.16
N LEU A 47 24.17 16.34 40.90
CA LEU A 47 24.02 17.50 41.83
C LEU A 47 22.50 17.54 42.21
N ALA A 48 22.00 17.49 43.45
CA ALA A 48 22.34 18.08 44.76
C ALA A 48 21.52 19.35 45.09
N GLY A 49 20.53 19.18 45.99
CA GLY A 49 20.04 20.19 46.96
C GLY A 49 19.18 21.36 46.47
N PHE A 50 18.00 21.54 47.10
CA PHE A 50 17.72 22.73 47.92
C PHE A 50 16.52 22.48 48.87
N ASP A 51 16.45 23.22 49.98
CA ASP A 51 15.61 22.97 51.16
C ASP A 51 14.15 23.47 51.11
N GLY A 52 13.31 22.93 52.02
CA GLY A 52 11.87 23.25 52.13
C GLY A 52 11.16 22.76 53.42
N SER A 53 11.71 23.06 54.59
CA SER A 53 11.15 22.84 55.95
C SER A 53 9.77 23.50 56.19
N LEU A 54 8.85 23.16 57.12
CA LEU A 54 8.62 22.12 58.18
C LEU A 54 7.07 22.20 58.51
N PRO A 55 6.47 21.84 59.69
CA PRO A 55 6.65 20.79 60.73
C PRO A 55 5.55 19.69 60.67
N MET A 56 5.56 18.46 61.23
CA MET A 56 6.07 17.81 62.47
C MET A 56 4.94 17.42 63.47
N ARG A 57 4.73 16.10 63.69
CA ARG A 57 4.22 15.37 64.90
C ARG A 57 4.10 13.86 64.55
N LEU A 58 5.01 12.96 64.90
CA LEU A 58 5.17 12.24 66.19
C LEU A 58 3.88 11.48 66.62
N ARG A 59 3.76 10.14 66.44
CA ARG A 59 4.40 8.95 67.14
C ARG A 59 3.48 8.39 68.28
N PRO A 60 3.66 7.17 68.85
CA PRO A 60 4.39 5.94 68.43
C PRO A 60 3.65 4.58 68.75
N PHE A 61 4.35 3.43 68.66
CA PHE A 61 4.06 2.10 69.29
C PHE A 61 2.89 1.23 68.74
N ALA A 62 2.86 -0.11 68.89
CA ALA A 62 3.92 -1.11 69.11
C ALA A 62 3.46 -2.55 68.73
N ALA A 63 4.45 -3.44 68.56
CA ALA A 63 4.31 -4.87 68.24
C ALA A 63 3.80 -5.76 69.40
N GLN A 64 3.39 -6.99 69.08
CA GLN A 64 4.01 -8.20 69.67
C GLN A 64 3.72 -9.49 68.88
N LEU A 65 4.40 -10.57 69.26
CA LEU A 65 4.51 -11.87 68.58
C LEU A 65 4.45 -13.00 69.63
N LEU A 66 3.73 -14.10 69.37
CA LEU A 66 3.97 -15.36 70.09
C LEU A 66 3.58 -16.60 69.25
N VAL A 67 4.15 -17.74 69.65
CA VAL A 67 4.08 -19.08 69.02
C VAL A 67 3.66 -20.10 70.09
N LEU A 68 3.27 -21.33 69.68
CA LEU A 68 3.15 -22.63 70.40
C LEU A 68 1.76 -23.29 70.19
N LEU A 69 1.58 -24.62 70.16
CA LEU A 69 2.46 -25.77 69.83
C LEU A 69 1.64 -27.09 69.77
N THR A 70 1.81 -27.96 68.75
CA THR A 70 1.46 -29.42 68.73
C THR A 70 -0.02 -29.83 69.04
N THR A 71 -0.56 -31.02 68.71
CA THR A 71 -0.07 -32.40 68.51
C THR A 71 -0.83 -33.16 67.41
N LEU A 72 -0.30 -34.28 66.91
CA LEU A 72 -1.01 -35.23 66.02
C LEU A 72 -1.99 -36.12 66.78
N VAL A 73 -3.14 -36.44 66.17
CA VAL A 73 -3.85 -37.73 66.30
C VAL A 73 -4.48 -38.08 64.95
N THR A 74 -4.32 -39.32 64.49
CA THR A 74 -5.18 -39.94 63.46
C THR A 74 -5.98 -41.08 64.09
N PRO A 75 -7.23 -41.27 63.66
CA PRO A 75 -7.56 -42.58 63.09
C PRO A 75 -8.44 -42.50 61.83
N LEU A 76 -8.69 -43.65 61.21
CA LEU A 76 -9.52 -43.79 60.01
C LEU A 76 -10.99 -43.51 60.30
N ALA A 77 -11.71 -42.86 59.37
CA ALA A 77 -12.56 -43.57 58.40
C ALA A 77 -13.36 -42.60 57.50
N HIS A 78 -13.87 -43.12 56.38
CA HIS A 78 -14.79 -42.49 55.43
C HIS A 78 -14.28 -41.23 54.72
N ALA A 79 -13.87 -41.42 53.46
CA ALA A 79 -13.92 -40.34 52.48
C ALA A 79 -15.40 -40.07 52.16
N GLU A 80 -15.92 -38.94 52.63
CA GLU A 80 -17.19 -38.41 52.13
C GLU A 80 -16.92 -37.82 50.74
N GLU A 81 -17.55 -38.38 49.71
CA GLU A 81 -17.26 -38.07 48.32
C GLU A 81 -17.78 -36.66 47.97
N ALA A 82 -16.93 -35.66 48.17
CA ALA A 82 -17.20 -34.29 47.79
C ALA A 82 -17.41 -34.22 46.27
N ALA A 83 -18.67 -34.13 45.86
CA ALA A 83 -19.08 -34.15 44.46
C ALA A 83 -18.28 -33.13 43.63
N PRO A 84 -17.85 -33.48 42.39
CA PRO A 84 -16.96 -32.65 41.61
C PRO A 84 -17.58 -31.28 41.38
N VAL A 85 -16.89 -30.24 41.83
CA VAL A 85 -17.26 -28.84 41.59
C VAL A 85 -17.18 -28.61 40.08
N LEU A 86 -18.34 -28.63 39.42
CA LEU A 86 -18.49 -28.23 38.02
C LEU A 86 -17.91 -26.83 37.86
N SER A 87 -16.74 -26.73 37.21
CA SER A 87 -16.06 -25.46 36.98
C SER A 87 -16.92 -24.59 36.07
N THR A 88 -17.64 -23.65 36.68
CA THR A 88 -18.46 -22.69 35.94
C THR A 88 -17.56 -21.86 35.04
N ARG A 89 -17.89 -21.81 33.75
CA ARG A 89 -17.13 -21.02 32.78
C ARG A 89 -17.08 -19.56 33.25
N PRO A 90 -15.90 -18.93 33.37
CA PRO A 90 -15.80 -17.52 33.73
C PRO A 90 -16.64 -16.64 32.79
N ASP A 91 -17.50 -15.78 33.34
CA ASP A 91 -18.41 -14.93 32.54
C ASP A 91 -17.67 -14.05 31.51
N GLN A 92 -16.45 -13.64 31.87
CA GLN A 92 -15.55 -12.86 31.02
C GLN A 92 -15.04 -13.60 29.78
N TRP A 93 -14.97 -14.93 29.80
CA TRP A 93 -14.59 -15.73 28.62
C TRP A 93 -15.71 -15.72 27.58
N ALA A 94 -15.37 -15.98 26.32
CA ALA A 94 -16.32 -15.96 25.22
C ALA A 94 -17.40 -17.01 25.49
N GLN A 95 -18.68 -16.64 25.39
CA GLN A 95 -19.79 -17.48 25.83
C GLN A 95 -20.32 -18.36 24.69
N LEU A 96 -20.59 -19.62 24.99
CA LEU A 96 -21.00 -20.62 24.00
C LEU A 96 -22.36 -20.23 23.37
N VAL A 97 -22.40 -20.19 22.04
CA VAL A 97 -23.62 -19.94 21.27
C VAL A 97 -24.10 -21.22 20.58
N ASP A 98 -23.19 -21.91 19.89
CA ASP A 98 -23.48 -23.17 19.23
C ASP A 98 -22.28 -24.12 19.28
N ARG A 99 -22.51 -25.38 19.71
CA ARG A 99 -21.46 -26.40 19.83
C ARG A 99 -21.06 -26.97 18.48
N HIS A 100 -21.99 -27.10 17.53
CA HIS A 100 -21.71 -27.70 16.24
C HIS A 100 -20.66 -26.90 15.47
N TYR A 101 -20.75 -25.56 15.47
CA TYR A 101 -19.83 -24.64 14.77
C TYR A 101 -18.65 -24.16 15.64
N ASN A 102 -18.44 -24.71 16.84
CA ASN A 102 -17.44 -24.19 17.80
C ASN A 102 -17.62 -22.67 18.03
N LEU A 103 -18.88 -22.19 18.05
CA LEU A 103 -19.26 -20.79 17.95
C LEU A 103 -19.44 -20.17 19.34
N TYR A 104 -18.64 -19.14 19.62
CA TYR A 104 -18.63 -18.43 20.90
C TYR A 104 -18.70 -16.91 20.70
N ARG A 105 -19.43 -16.21 21.57
CA ARG A 105 -19.56 -14.75 21.62
C ARG A 105 -18.49 -14.14 22.53
N ILE A 106 -17.50 -13.46 21.95
CA ILE A 106 -16.41 -12.76 22.66
C ILE A 106 -16.93 -11.45 23.28
N THR A 107 -17.72 -10.70 22.51
CA THR A 107 -18.42 -9.46 22.92
C THR A 107 -19.79 -9.41 22.24
N PRO A 108 -20.70 -8.48 22.58
CA PRO A 108 -21.95 -8.29 21.83
C PRO A 108 -21.78 -8.00 20.33
N THR A 109 -20.58 -7.62 19.89
CA THR A 109 -20.23 -7.28 18.50
C THR A 109 -19.11 -8.16 17.93
N LEU A 110 -18.70 -9.23 18.60
CA LEU A 110 -17.66 -10.15 18.11
C LEU A 110 -17.94 -11.61 18.50
N TYR A 111 -17.95 -12.47 17.49
CA TYR A 111 -18.08 -13.92 17.59
C TYR A 111 -16.85 -14.61 17.00
N ARG A 112 -16.49 -15.80 17.51
CA ARG A 112 -15.47 -16.70 16.94
C ARG A 112 -16.08 -18.06 16.62
N SER A 113 -15.67 -18.71 15.53
CA SER A 113 -16.11 -20.08 15.19
C SER A 113 -15.04 -20.92 14.47
N ARG A 114 -15.34 -22.21 14.29
CA ARG A 114 -14.79 -23.00 13.18
C ARG A 114 -15.45 -22.57 11.87
N GLN A 115 -14.94 -23.04 10.73
CA GLN A 115 -15.58 -22.76 9.43
C GLN A 115 -17.03 -23.25 9.42
N PRO A 116 -18.03 -22.35 9.25
CA PRO A 116 -19.42 -22.74 9.15
C PRO A 116 -19.76 -23.37 7.80
N ASP A 117 -21.01 -23.81 7.65
CA ASP A 117 -21.60 -24.27 6.40
C ASP A 117 -22.90 -23.51 6.09
N ALA A 118 -23.58 -23.87 5.00
CA ALA A 118 -24.76 -23.15 4.54
C ALA A 118 -25.94 -23.15 5.53
N ALA A 119 -26.00 -24.11 6.45
CA ALA A 119 -27.04 -24.17 7.49
C ALA A 119 -26.79 -23.18 8.64
N ALA A 120 -25.61 -22.57 8.74
CA ALA A 120 -25.31 -21.52 9.71
C ALA A 120 -25.96 -20.17 9.36
N GLN A 121 -26.33 -19.92 8.10
CA GLN A 121 -26.78 -18.59 7.65
C GLN A 121 -27.96 -18.00 8.46
N PRO A 122 -29.03 -18.75 8.79
CA PRO A 122 -30.12 -18.24 9.64
C PRO A 122 -29.67 -17.89 11.06
N LEU A 123 -28.68 -18.62 11.61
CA LEU A 123 -28.09 -18.31 12.92
C LEU A 123 -27.25 -17.03 12.86
N LEU A 124 -26.50 -16.80 11.77
CA LEU A 124 -25.76 -15.55 11.58
C LEU A 124 -26.71 -14.34 11.48
N GLN A 125 -27.83 -14.48 10.76
CA GLN A 125 -28.90 -13.48 10.70
C GLN A 125 -29.52 -13.22 12.08
N GLN A 126 -29.85 -14.27 12.84
CA GLN A 126 -30.39 -14.16 14.21
C GLN A 126 -29.43 -13.46 15.18
N LEU A 127 -28.12 -13.65 15.01
CA LEU A 127 -27.07 -13.00 15.79
C LEU A 127 -26.73 -11.58 15.29
N GLY A 128 -27.36 -11.12 14.20
CA GLY A 128 -27.12 -9.81 13.60
C GLY A 128 -25.73 -9.65 12.98
N VAL A 129 -25.10 -10.74 12.52
CA VAL A 129 -23.73 -10.70 11.97
C VAL A 129 -23.72 -10.00 10.61
N HIS A 130 -23.15 -8.80 10.56
CA HIS A 130 -23.00 -7.99 9.35
C HIS A 130 -21.72 -8.27 8.58
N THR A 131 -20.71 -8.89 9.18
CA THR A 131 -19.44 -9.22 8.52
C THR A 131 -18.89 -10.57 8.98
N VAL A 132 -18.42 -11.38 8.04
CA VAL A 132 -17.67 -12.62 8.29
C VAL A 132 -16.24 -12.44 7.79
N ILE A 133 -15.28 -12.54 8.71
CA ILE A 133 -13.84 -12.47 8.45
C ILE A 133 -13.25 -13.88 8.46
N ASN A 134 -12.57 -14.23 7.36
CA ASN A 134 -12.09 -15.57 7.07
C ASN A 134 -10.56 -15.62 6.99
N PHE A 135 -9.95 -16.47 7.83
CA PHE A 135 -8.49 -16.66 7.88
C PHE A 135 -7.97 -17.82 7.01
N LEU A 136 -8.78 -18.34 6.07
CA LEU A 136 -8.44 -19.40 5.11
C LEU A 136 -8.08 -18.87 3.71
N LYS A 137 -7.39 -19.70 2.93
CA LYS A 137 -7.21 -19.50 1.47
C LYS A 137 -8.49 -19.84 0.68
N ASP A 138 -9.34 -20.72 1.20
CA ASP A 138 -10.67 -21.01 0.66
C ASP A 138 -11.68 -19.89 0.98
N SER A 139 -12.36 -19.38 -0.06
CA SER A 139 -13.41 -18.37 0.08
C SER A 139 -14.72 -18.95 0.63
N ASP A 140 -15.41 -18.16 1.45
CA ASP A 140 -16.68 -18.54 2.07
C ASP A 140 -17.87 -18.54 1.11
N SER A 141 -17.74 -17.99 -0.10
CA SER A 141 -18.82 -17.97 -1.10
C SER A 141 -19.33 -19.36 -1.52
N LYS A 142 -18.67 -20.45 -1.09
CA LYS A 142 -19.15 -21.84 -1.19
C LYS A 142 -20.29 -22.17 -0.21
N TRP A 143 -20.43 -21.44 0.91
CA TRP A 143 -21.42 -21.70 1.96
C TRP A 143 -22.19 -20.45 2.41
N LEU A 144 -21.60 -19.26 2.30
CA LEU A 144 -22.19 -17.98 2.65
C LEU A 144 -22.67 -17.25 1.39
N SER A 145 -23.95 -17.42 1.09
CA SER A 145 -24.67 -16.85 -0.06
C SER A 145 -25.38 -15.53 0.22
N ASP A 146 -25.63 -15.22 1.50
CA ASP A 146 -26.34 -14.00 1.92
C ASP A 146 -25.63 -12.71 1.44
N PRO A 147 -26.28 -11.85 0.64
CA PRO A 147 -25.69 -10.60 0.15
C PRO A 147 -25.70 -9.47 1.19
N SER A 148 -26.41 -9.61 2.32
CA SER A 148 -26.41 -8.62 3.41
C SER A 148 -25.23 -8.77 4.37
N ILE A 149 -24.51 -9.89 4.30
CA ILE A 149 -23.35 -10.20 5.14
C ILE A 149 -22.06 -9.98 4.34
N ALA A 150 -21.27 -8.98 4.75
CA ALA A 150 -20.00 -8.69 4.09
C ALA A 150 -19.00 -9.84 4.30
N LYS A 151 -18.36 -10.28 3.21
CA LYS A 151 -17.35 -11.34 3.21
C LYS A 151 -15.95 -10.72 3.09
N VAL A 152 -15.15 -10.86 4.14
CA VAL A 152 -13.79 -10.31 4.22
C VAL A 152 -12.81 -11.47 4.37
N GLN A 153 -11.97 -11.70 3.36
CA GLN A 153 -11.03 -12.81 3.35
C GLN A 153 -9.60 -12.30 3.54
N ILE A 154 -8.97 -12.65 4.67
CA ILE A 154 -7.61 -12.23 5.04
C ILE A 154 -6.84 -13.48 5.51
N PRO A 155 -6.32 -14.31 4.58
CA PRO A 155 -5.69 -15.59 4.91
C PRO A 155 -4.55 -15.41 5.93
N LEU A 156 -4.51 -16.24 6.98
CA LEU A 156 -3.46 -16.17 8.00
C LEU A 156 -2.61 -17.45 7.99
N GLN A 157 -1.31 -17.31 8.31
CA GLN A 157 -0.37 -18.43 8.43
C GLN A 157 0.43 -18.31 9.73
N VAL A 158 -0.02 -18.97 10.81
CA VAL A 158 0.60 -18.85 12.15
C VAL A 158 2.02 -19.44 12.21
N VAL A 159 2.45 -20.13 11.15
CA VAL A 159 3.85 -20.54 10.93
C VAL A 159 4.81 -19.34 10.84
N HIS A 160 4.35 -18.20 10.30
CA HIS A 160 5.16 -17.03 9.98
C HIS A 160 4.65 -15.73 10.63
N ILE A 161 3.80 -15.83 11.66
CA ILE A 161 3.11 -14.69 12.29
C ILE A 161 4.07 -13.60 12.82
N ASP A 162 3.81 -12.36 12.39
CA ASP A 162 4.42 -11.14 12.92
C ASP A 162 3.38 -10.14 13.45
N ASP A 163 3.86 -8.99 13.93
CA ASP A 163 3.01 -7.95 14.52
C ASP A 163 2.18 -7.21 13.45
N ALA A 164 2.63 -7.15 12.21
CA ALA A 164 1.90 -6.53 11.10
C ALA A 164 0.68 -7.38 10.70
N ASP A 165 0.84 -8.70 10.68
CA ASP A 165 -0.28 -9.63 10.51
C ASP A 165 -1.37 -9.36 11.57
N VAL A 166 -0.99 -9.29 12.85
CA VAL A 166 -1.96 -9.06 13.94
C VAL A 166 -2.61 -7.67 13.85
N ILE A 167 -1.84 -6.63 13.54
CA ILE A 167 -2.37 -5.27 13.33
C ILE A 167 -3.43 -5.25 12.23
N GLU A 168 -3.19 -5.91 11.09
CA GLU A 168 -4.16 -5.97 9.99
C GLU A 168 -5.47 -6.64 10.43
N ARG A 169 -5.41 -7.85 11.01
CA ARG A 169 -6.64 -8.59 11.37
C ARG A 169 -7.39 -7.90 12.54
N LEU A 170 -6.70 -7.21 13.45
CA LEU A 170 -7.36 -6.39 14.48
C LEU A 170 -8.03 -5.14 13.89
N ARG A 171 -7.42 -4.46 12.92
CA ARG A 171 -8.06 -3.33 12.21
C ARG A 171 -9.26 -3.79 11.39
N ALA A 172 -9.16 -4.93 10.71
CA ALA A 172 -10.28 -5.52 9.98
C ALA A 172 -11.47 -5.82 10.89
N ILE A 173 -11.23 -6.31 12.12
CA ILE A 173 -12.29 -6.46 13.13
C ILE A 173 -12.86 -5.10 13.53
N GLN A 174 -12.03 -4.10 13.84
CA GLN A 174 -12.50 -2.78 14.26
C GLN A 174 -13.38 -2.09 13.19
N SER A 175 -12.92 -2.00 11.94
CA SER A 175 -13.70 -1.38 10.86
C SER A 175 -14.94 -2.19 10.46
N ALA A 176 -14.93 -3.52 10.64
CA ALA A 176 -16.14 -4.32 10.50
C ALA A 176 -17.14 -4.05 11.63
N GLN A 177 -16.67 -3.87 12.87
CA GLN A 177 -17.50 -3.56 14.04
C GLN A 177 -18.21 -2.20 13.96
N GLU A 178 -17.70 -1.24 13.17
CA GLU A 178 -18.41 0.00 12.84
C GLU A 178 -19.74 -0.25 12.09
N ASN A 179 -19.84 -1.36 11.36
CA ASN A 179 -20.98 -1.71 10.50
C ASN A 179 -21.93 -2.73 11.16
N GLY A 180 -21.54 -3.34 12.28
CA GLY A 180 -22.36 -4.27 13.06
C GLY A 180 -21.55 -5.44 13.66
N PRO A 181 -22.21 -6.41 14.30
CA PRO A 181 -21.56 -7.60 14.84
C PRO A 181 -20.75 -8.39 13.79
N VAL A 182 -19.59 -8.88 14.20
CA VAL A 182 -18.60 -9.55 13.33
C VAL A 182 -18.39 -10.99 13.77
N LEU A 183 -18.24 -11.91 12.81
CA LEU A 183 -17.75 -13.27 13.03
C LEU A 183 -16.32 -13.42 12.50
N ILE A 184 -15.40 -13.94 13.30
CA ILE A 184 -14.06 -14.38 12.87
C ILE A 184 -13.97 -15.91 12.84
N HIS A 185 -13.42 -16.50 11.77
CA HIS A 185 -13.27 -17.96 11.69
C HIS A 185 -12.04 -18.47 10.95
N CYS A 186 -11.76 -19.75 11.20
CA CYS A 186 -10.85 -20.59 10.40
C CYS A 186 -11.33 -22.05 10.50
N LYS A 187 -10.75 -22.96 9.72
CA LYS A 187 -11.15 -24.37 9.58
C LYS A 187 -11.61 -25.06 10.88
N HIS A 188 -10.88 -24.88 12.00
CA HIS A 188 -11.20 -25.50 13.30
C HIS A 188 -11.63 -24.51 14.40
N GLY A 189 -11.43 -23.20 14.20
CA GLY A 189 -11.70 -22.18 15.23
C GLY A 189 -10.67 -22.11 16.36
N LEU A 190 -9.57 -22.87 16.23
CA LEU A 190 -8.50 -23.06 17.22
C LEU A 190 -7.35 -22.07 17.02
N ASP A 191 -6.23 -22.52 16.44
CA ASP A 191 -4.98 -21.81 16.14
C ASP A 191 -5.18 -20.34 15.69
N ARG A 192 -5.44 -20.09 14.41
CA ARG A 192 -5.62 -18.74 13.83
C ARG A 192 -6.66 -17.88 14.54
N THR A 193 -7.84 -18.45 14.81
CA THR A 193 -8.97 -17.71 15.38
C THR A 193 -8.73 -17.37 16.86
N GLY A 194 -8.11 -18.29 17.60
CA GLY A 194 -7.73 -18.15 19.00
C GLY A 194 -6.63 -17.11 19.18
N LEU A 195 -5.59 -17.13 18.34
CA LEU A 195 -4.55 -16.11 18.32
C LEU A 195 -5.14 -14.71 18.10
N VAL A 196 -5.97 -14.53 17.06
CA VAL A 196 -6.59 -13.21 16.79
C VAL A 196 -7.56 -12.80 17.91
N ALA A 197 -8.32 -13.75 18.47
CA ALA A 197 -9.19 -13.50 19.63
C ALA A 197 -8.41 -13.08 20.89
N ALA A 198 -7.32 -13.78 21.23
CA ALA A 198 -6.47 -13.46 22.37
C ALA A 198 -5.79 -12.10 22.19
N MET A 199 -5.31 -11.79 20.98
CA MET A 199 -4.77 -10.46 20.68
C MET A 199 -5.85 -9.37 20.74
N TYR A 200 -7.11 -9.66 20.37
CA TYR A 200 -8.23 -8.72 20.59
C TYR A 200 -8.48 -8.48 22.09
N ARG A 201 -8.45 -9.53 22.94
CA ARG A 201 -8.51 -9.37 24.41
C ARG A 201 -7.42 -8.44 24.93
N ILE A 202 -6.17 -8.69 24.55
CA ILE A 202 -4.98 -7.97 25.04
C ILE A 202 -4.99 -6.51 24.54
N VAL A 203 -5.26 -6.31 23.25
CA VAL A 203 -5.11 -5.02 22.57
C VAL A 203 -6.35 -4.15 22.75
N ALA A 204 -7.54 -4.65 22.37
CA ALA A 204 -8.78 -3.88 22.38
C ALA A 204 -9.50 -3.89 23.74
N GLN A 205 -9.40 -4.97 24.52
CA GLN A 205 -10.06 -5.09 25.83
C GLN A 205 -9.11 -4.95 27.04
N GLY A 206 -7.81 -4.72 26.80
CA GLY A 206 -6.84 -4.42 27.85
C GLY A 206 -6.44 -5.60 28.76
N TRP A 207 -6.75 -6.84 28.39
CA TRP A 207 -6.41 -8.02 29.19
C TRP A 207 -4.89 -8.22 29.31
N SER A 208 -4.45 -8.91 30.36
CA SER A 208 -3.07 -9.40 30.45
C SER A 208 -2.83 -10.52 29.44
N LYS A 209 -1.55 -10.74 29.05
CA LYS A 209 -1.17 -11.89 28.22
C LYS A 209 -1.67 -13.20 28.82
N GLN A 210 -1.44 -13.39 30.12
CA GLN A 210 -1.86 -14.60 30.84
C GLN A 210 -3.37 -14.83 30.75
N ALA A 211 -4.21 -13.84 31.08
CA ALA A 211 -5.68 -14.02 31.05
C ALA A 211 -6.23 -14.36 29.64
N ALA A 212 -5.55 -13.91 28.59
CA ALA A 212 -5.88 -14.24 27.21
C ALA A 212 -5.35 -15.62 26.77
N LEU A 213 -4.22 -16.08 27.30
CA LEU A 213 -3.71 -17.45 27.15
C LEU A 213 -4.57 -18.45 27.93
N ASP A 214 -4.91 -18.13 29.18
CA ASP A 214 -5.82 -18.90 30.03
C ASP A 214 -7.14 -19.17 29.30
N GLU A 215 -7.73 -18.14 28.68
CA GLU A 215 -8.90 -18.30 27.81
C GLU A 215 -8.58 -19.12 26.54
N MET A 216 -7.48 -18.82 25.83
CA MET A 216 -7.16 -19.45 24.55
C MET A 216 -6.95 -20.97 24.67
N GLU A 217 -6.31 -21.42 25.75
CA GLU A 217 -6.00 -22.82 26.06
C GLU A 217 -7.18 -23.50 26.76
N HIS A 218 -7.61 -23.00 27.93
CA HIS A 218 -8.60 -23.66 28.79
C HIS A 218 -10.05 -23.31 28.44
N GLY A 219 -10.27 -22.44 27.44
CA GLY A 219 -11.58 -21.96 27.03
C GLY A 219 -12.51 -22.98 26.36
N GLY A 220 -12.15 -24.27 26.34
CA GLY A 220 -13.02 -25.35 25.82
C GLY A 220 -13.26 -25.29 24.31
N TYR A 221 -12.27 -24.79 23.56
CA TYR A 221 -12.37 -24.67 22.10
C TYR A 221 -11.91 -25.94 21.37
N GLY A 222 -10.90 -26.65 21.90
CA GLY A 222 -10.27 -27.86 21.35
C GLY A 222 -8.82 -28.02 21.85
N ASP A 223 -8.09 -29.01 21.33
CA ASP A 223 -6.85 -29.52 21.96
C ASP A 223 -5.60 -28.60 21.81
N GLU A 224 -4.76 -28.60 22.85
CA GLU A 224 -3.65 -27.66 23.06
C GLU A 224 -2.50 -27.76 22.02
N ASP A 225 -2.21 -28.94 21.48
CA ASP A 225 -1.11 -29.17 20.53
C ASP A 225 -1.19 -28.26 19.28
N SER A 226 -2.40 -27.80 18.93
CA SER A 226 -2.63 -26.88 17.81
C SER A 226 -2.34 -25.41 18.13
N LEU A 227 -2.16 -25.03 19.39
CA LEU A 227 -2.12 -23.62 19.84
C LEU A 227 -0.69 -23.07 19.97
N LYS A 228 0.32 -23.93 20.08
CA LYS A 228 1.71 -23.60 20.42
C LYS A 228 2.27 -22.36 19.71
N ARG A 229 2.09 -22.24 18.38
CA ARG A 229 2.63 -21.12 17.59
C ARG A 229 1.99 -19.77 17.93
N GLY A 230 0.71 -19.77 18.29
CA GLY A 230 0.00 -18.59 18.78
C GLY A 230 0.46 -18.21 20.18
N ILE A 231 0.67 -19.19 21.06
CA ILE A 231 1.24 -19.01 22.41
C ILE A 231 2.67 -18.42 22.33
N ASP A 232 3.52 -18.98 21.46
CA ASP A 232 4.87 -18.47 21.17
C ASP A 232 4.88 -17.03 20.63
N TYR A 233 3.80 -16.60 19.95
CA TYR A 233 3.63 -15.21 19.52
C TYR A 233 3.16 -14.30 20.67
N ILE A 234 2.10 -14.70 21.38
CA ILE A 234 1.53 -13.92 22.48
C ILE A 234 2.57 -13.70 23.59
N ASN A 235 3.45 -14.68 23.84
CA ASN A 235 4.56 -14.52 24.79
C ASN A 235 5.61 -13.50 24.32
N ARG A 236 5.99 -13.46 23.03
CA ARG A 236 7.04 -12.54 22.52
C ARG A 236 6.58 -11.11 22.22
N VAL A 237 5.32 -10.89 21.80
CA VAL A 237 4.86 -9.59 21.26
C VAL A 237 4.98 -8.41 22.25
N ASP A 238 5.42 -7.24 21.77
CA ASP A 238 5.37 -6.00 22.54
C ASP A 238 3.96 -5.38 22.45
N VAL A 239 3.18 -5.55 23.52
CA VAL A 239 1.81 -5.04 23.63
C VAL A 239 1.74 -3.51 23.64
N ALA A 240 2.78 -2.82 24.13
CA ALA A 240 2.82 -1.36 24.15
C ALA A 240 3.13 -0.81 22.76
N ALA A 241 4.11 -1.40 22.06
CA ALA A 241 4.40 -1.04 20.67
C ALA A 241 3.22 -1.36 19.73
N LEU A 242 2.52 -2.49 19.93
CA LEU A 242 1.38 -2.88 19.09
C LEU A 242 0.16 -1.97 19.34
N LYS A 243 -0.13 -1.60 20.60
CA LYS A 243 -1.14 -0.57 20.90
C LYS A 243 -0.78 0.77 20.26
N LEU A 244 0.47 1.22 20.41
CA LEU A 244 0.94 2.45 19.76
C LEU A 244 0.82 2.39 18.23
N ALA A 245 1.09 1.24 17.60
CA ALA A 245 0.91 1.06 16.16
C ALA A 245 -0.57 1.10 15.75
N MET A 246 -1.48 0.52 16.54
CA MET A 246 -2.92 0.65 16.33
C MET A 246 -3.38 2.11 16.44
N ASP A 247 -2.97 2.82 17.49
CA ASP A 247 -3.35 4.21 17.78
C ASP A 247 -2.78 5.23 16.78
N THR A 248 -1.59 4.96 16.21
CA THR A 248 -0.90 5.87 15.27
C THR A 248 -1.12 5.53 13.79
N GLY A 249 -1.78 4.40 13.49
CA GLY A 249 -1.95 3.90 12.12
C GLY A 249 -0.73 3.18 11.54
N ALA A 250 0.41 3.12 12.23
CA ALA A 250 1.62 2.45 11.73
C ALA A 250 1.36 0.95 11.41
N CYS A 251 1.91 0.45 10.30
CA CYS A 251 1.66 -0.92 9.83
C CYS A 251 2.45 -2.00 10.57
N SER A 252 3.31 -1.63 11.53
CA SER A 252 4.23 -2.51 12.24
C SER A 252 4.68 -1.83 13.54
N THR A 253 5.09 -2.64 14.51
CA THR A 253 5.71 -2.23 15.79
C THR A 253 7.17 -1.81 15.67
N SER A 254 7.81 -2.02 14.51
CA SER A 254 9.21 -1.67 14.32
C SER A 254 9.46 -0.16 14.51
N VAL A 255 10.60 0.19 15.12
CA VAL A 255 10.98 1.59 15.38
C VAL A 255 10.99 2.42 14.08
N PHE A 256 11.36 1.83 12.94
CA PHE A 256 11.27 2.48 11.64
C PHE A 256 9.83 2.77 11.20
N ALA A 257 8.87 1.84 11.40
CA ALA A 257 7.46 2.10 11.10
C ALA A 257 6.86 3.16 12.04
N LEU A 258 7.23 3.13 13.33
CA LEU A 258 6.80 4.10 14.34
C LEU A 258 7.45 5.49 14.19
N CYS A 259 8.62 5.60 13.56
CA CYS A 259 9.23 6.88 13.18
C CYS A 259 8.80 7.36 11.79
N SER A 260 8.39 6.46 10.88
CA SER A 260 7.94 6.78 9.52
C SER A 260 6.45 7.17 9.47
N ILE A 261 5.96 7.91 10.47
CA ILE A 261 4.58 8.41 10.52
C ILE A 261 4.40 9.51 9.47
N LYS A 262 3.96 9.08 8.27
CA LYS A 262 3.40 9.96 7.23
C LYS A 262 2.33 9.28 6.38
N ASP A 263 2.54 8.01 6.01
CA ASP A 263 1.81 7.40 4.89
C ASP A 263 0.80 6.30 5.30
N CYS A 264 0.11 6.48 6.44
CA CYS A 264 -1.05 5.64 6.80
C CYS A 264 -2.22 6.37 7.50
N ALA A 265 -2.11 7.69 7.74
CA ALA A 265 -3.17 8.47 8.39
C ALA A 265 -3.18 9.94 7.91
N THR A 266 -3.62 10.17 6.67
CA THR A 266 -3.83 11.53 6.15
C THR A 266 -5.07 12.17 6.75
N THR A 267 -4.87 13.27 7.49
CA THR A 267 -5.94 14.23 7.77
C THR A 267 -6.55 14.68 6.44
N LEU A 268 -7.89 14.71 6.31
CA LEU A 268 -8.67 14.87 5.06
C LEU A 268 -8.21 16.00 4.11
N LYS A 269 -7.13 15.74 3.39
CA LYS A 269 -6.84 16.20 2.04
C LYS A 269 -7.12 15.02 1.11
N ALA A 270 -7.54 15.31 -0.11
CA ALA A 270 -7.59 14.30 -1.16
C ALA A 270 -6.22 13.61 -1.31
N ASN A 271 -6.23 12.35 -1.76
CA ASN A 271 -5.07 11.76 -2.40
C ASN A 271 -4.81 12.56 -3.69
N ALA A 272 -3.99 13.60 -3.55
CA ALA A 272 -3.47 14.35 -4.69
C ALA A 272 -2.68 13.35 -5.55
N THR A 273 -2.96 13.30 -6.85
CA THR A 273 -2.25 12.43 -7.77
C THR A 273 -0.76 12.67 -7.59
N VAL A 274 -0.01 11.63 -7.19
CA VAL A 274 1.37 11.81 -6.73
C VAL A 274 2.23 12.04 -7.97
N LEU A 275 2.65 13.29 -8.13
CA LEU A 275 3.44 13.80 -9.23
C LEU A 275 4.75 14.38 -8.69
N ASP A 276 5.86 13.81 -9.10
CA ASP A 276 7.18 14.13 -8.58
C ASP A 276 7.71 15.50 -9.10
N SER A 277 7.06 16.05 -10.13
CA SER A 277 7.14 17.45 -10.57
C SER A 277 5.83 17.89 -11.22
N ARG A 278 5.52 19.20 -11.17
CA ARG A 278 4.37 19.86 -11.82
C ARG A 278 4.78 20.85 -12.93
N ASP A 279 6.03 20.74 -13.36
CA ASP A 279 6.71 21.67 -14.28
C ASP A 279 6.92 21.08 -15.68
N LYS A 280 6.50 19.83 -15.92
CA LYS A 280 6.39 19.29 -17.28
C LYS A 280 5.17 19.89 -18.00
N PRO A 281 5.15 19.97 -19.33
CA PRO A 281 3.94 20.27 -20.10
C PRO A 281 2.79 19.32 -19.75
N PHE A 282 1.55 19.81 -19.74
CA PHE A 282 0.37 19.01 -19.35
C PHE A 282 0.22 17.71 -20.18
N ASN A 283 0.64 17.71 -21.45
CA ASN A 283 0.64 16.53 -22.32
C ASN A 283 1.64 15.42 -21.95
N GLU A 284 2.46 15.58 -20.90
CA GLU A 284 3.39 14.52 -20.45
C GLU A 284 2.79 13.66 -19.34
N TYR A 285 1.70 14.12 -18.72
CA TYR A 285 1.02 13.44 -17.63
C TYR A 285 -0.06 12.45 -18.13
N SER A 286 -0.28 11.42 -17.32
CA SER A 286 -1.26 10.35 -17.48
C SER A 286 -2.18 10.30 -16.26
N TRP A 287 -3.50 10.27 -16.49
CA TRP A 287 -4.52 10.40 -15.45
C TRP A 287 -5.52 9.24 -15.46
N VAL A 288 -5.88 8.74 -14.28
CA VAL A 288 -7.06 7.87 -14.12
C VAL A 288 -8.31 8.66 -14.53
N THR A 289 -9.14 8.05 -15.37
CA THR A 289 -10.34 8.65 -15.94
C THR A 289 -11.51 7.67 -15.84
N THR A 290 -12.61 8.08 -15.22
CA THR A 290 -13.79 7.21 -15.08
C THR A 290 -14.74 7.36 -16.28
N HIS A 291 -15.06 6.24 -16.92
CA HIS A 291 -16.18 6.13 -17.86
C HIS A 291 -17.49 6.18 -17.08
N ASN A 292 -18.48 6.93 -17.58
CA ASN A 292 -19.74 7.23 -16.90
C ASN A 292 -19.54 7.54 -15.41
N SER A 293 -18.75 8.57 -15.09
CA SER A 293 -18.29 8.89 -13.72
C SER A 293 -19.40 9.04 -12.68
N TYR A 294 -20.61 9.26 -13.14
CA TYR A 294 -21.83 9.47 -12.37
C TYR A 294 -22.62 8.18 -12.09
N GLU A 295 -22.29 7.05 -12.72
CA GLU A 295 -22.91 5.75 -12.47
C GLU A 295 -22.19 5.05 -11.31
N LYS A 296 -22.96 4.72 -10.27
CA LYS A 296 -22.47 4.28 -8.96
C LYS A 296 -23.00 2.91 -8.50
N ILE A 297 -23.64 2.15 -9.38
CA ILE A 297 -24.30 0.87 -9.06
C ILE A 297 -23.60 -0.29 -9.77
N ASN A 298 -23.15 -0.07 -11.01
CA ASN A 298 -22.56 -1.10 -11.88
C ASN A 298 -21.22 -0.68 -12.49
N GLN A 299 -20.86 0.61 -12.46
CA GLN A 299 -19.65 1.13 -13.12
C GLN A 299 -18.60 1.68 -12.15
N ASN A 300 -18.87 2.70 -11.33
CA ASN A 300 -17.80 3.32 -10.50
C ASN A 300 -17.97 3.14 -8.99
N LEU A 301 -19.12 2.67 -8.50
CA LEU A 301 -19.41 2.32 -7.10
C LEU A 301 -19.14 3.44 -6.06
N LYS A 302 -18.93 4.67 -6.52
CA LYS A 302 -18.53 5.84 -5.74
C LYS A 302 -19.09 7.10 -6.39
N GLU A 303 -19.64 8.01 -5.59
CA GLU A 303 -20.03 9.36 -6.02
C GLU A 303 -18.80 10.13 -6.56
N MET A 304 -18.97 11.08 -7.49
CA MET A 304 -17.86 11.83 -8.08
C MET A 304 -16.96 12.59 -7.06
N PRO A 305 -17.46 13.10 -5.92
CA PRO A 305 -16.62 13.67 -4.86
C PRO A 305 -15.63 12.68 -4.25
N ALA A 306 -15.96 11.38 -4.20
CA ALA A 306 -15.04 10.35 -3.73
C ALA A 306 -13.97 10.05 -4.80
N GLN A 307 -14.36 9.94 -6.07
CA GLN A 307 -13.43 9.79 -7.19
C GLN A 307 -12.39 10.92 -7.25
N LEU A 308 -12.84 12.17 -7.07
CA LEU A 308 -11.98 13.35 -6.95
C LEU A 308 -11.00 13.24 -5.77
N ASN A 309 -11.47 12.77 -4.61
CA ASN A 309 -10.63 12.57 -3.44
C ASN A 309 -9.64 11.40 -3.60
N ASP A 310 -10.00 10.37 -4.36
CA ASP A 310 -9.20 9.16 -4.62
C ASP A 310 -8.16 9.34 -5.75
N GLY A 311 -8.05 10.52 -6.35
CA GLY A 311 -7.00 10.84 -7.35
C GLY A 311 -7.43 10.82 -8.81
N VAL A 312 -8.71 10.58 -9.13
CA VAL A 312 -9.26 10.64 -10.51
C VAL A 312 -9.26 12.10 -10.99
N ARG A 313 -8.84 12.35 -12.24
CA ARG A 313 -8.75 13.71 -12.82
C ARG A 313 -9.42 13.86 -14.19
N GLY A 314 -9.76 12.76 -14.86
CA GLY A 314 -10.65 12.76 -16.02
C GLY A 314 -12.03 12.20 -15.66
N PHE A 315 -13.10 12.81 -16.16
CA PHE A 315 -14.48 12.40 -15.87
C PHE A 315 -15.31 12.38 -17.16
N MET A 316 -15.99 11.27 -17.48
CA MET A 316 -16.88 11.15 -18.64
C MET A 316 -18.35 11.31 -18.22
N LEU A 317 -19.04 12.27 -18.82
CA LEU A 317 -20.37 12.72 -18.43
C LEU A 317 -21.34 12.78 -19.63
N ASP A 318 -22.32 11.88 -19.67
CA ASP A 318 -23.47 11.96 -20.58
C ASP A 318 -24.36 13.15 -20.19
N LEU A 319 -24.54 14.11 -21.10
CA LEU A 319 -25.39 15.26 -20.89
C LEU A 319 -26.70 15.10 -21.66
N TYR A 320 -27.84 15.05 -20.95
CA TYR A 320 -29.17 15.02 -21.54
C TYR A 320 -29.99 16.25 -21.16
N VAL A 321 -30.80 16.73 -22.11
CA VAL A 321 -31.76 17.82 -21.87
C VAL A 321 -32.86 17.37 -20.89
N GLU A 322 -33.14 18.20 -19.90
CA GLU A 322 -34.36 18.11 -19.09
C GLU A 322 -35.44 19.02 -19.68
N HIS A 323 -36.64 18.47 -19.85
CA HIS A 323 -37.80 19.13 -20.47
C HIS A 323 -38.95 19.38 -19.48
N ALA A 324 -39.07 18.56 -18.43
CA ALA A 324 -40.12 18.68 -17.42
C ALA A 324 -39.80 19.73 -16.33
N ASN A 325 -38.52 20.08 -16.13
CA ASN A 325 -38.11 21.12 -15.19
C ASN A 325 -37.76 22.42 -15.96
N PRO A 326 -38.53 23.52 -15.80
CA PRO A 326 -38.30 24.77 -16.52
C PRO A 326 -37.15 25.61 -15.97
N ARG A 327 -36.51 25.20 -14.86
CA ARG A 327 -35.45 26.00 -14.22
C ARG A 327 -34.11 25.90 -14.97
N PRO A 328 -33.40 27.01 -15.24
CA PRO A 328 -32.13 26.98 -15.98
C PRO A 328 -31.05 26.10 -15.33
N GLU A 329 -30.96 26.07 -14.00
CA GLU A 329 -29.99 25.22 -13.28
C GLU A 329 -30.31 23.71 -13.40
N ALA A 330 -31.54 23.37 -13.73
CA ALA A 330 -32.01 21.99 -13.91
C ALA A 330 -32.02 21.54 -15.39
N ARG A 331 -31.73 22.43 -16.33
CA ARG A 331 -31.97 22.25 -17.78
C ARG A 331 -31.16 21.11 -18.43
N ILE A 332 -30.03 20.74 -17.85
CA ILE A 332 -29.23 19.59 -18.26
C ILE A 332 -29.05 18.68 -17.05
N LYS A 333 -29.32 17.38 -17.24
CA LYS A 333 -28.98 16.33 -16.28
C LYS A 333 -27.80 15.51 -16.78
N VAL A 334 -27.03 14.98 -15.82
CA VAL A 334 -26.03 13.94 -16.04
C VAL A 334 -26.70 12.58 -15.83
N CYS A 335 -26.86 11.79 -16.89
CA CYS A 335 -27.58 10.51 -16.86
C CYS A 335 -27.12 9.54 -17.96
N HIS A 336 -27.02 8.24 -17.68
CA HIS A 336 -26.94 7.24 -18.75
C HIS A 336 -28.34 7.00 -19.33
N LYS A 337 -28.51 7.24 -20.63
CA LYS A 337 -29.74 6.95 -21.42
C LYS A 337 -31.04 7.48 -20.78
N GLN A 338 -30.99 8.64 -20.13
CA GLN A 338 -32.09 9.29 -19.37
C GLN A 338 -32.70 8.49 -18.18
N ILE A 339 -32.34 7.21 -17.99
CA ILE A 339 -32.92 6.35 -16.94
C ILE A 339 -32.08 6.30 -15.65
N ALA A 340 -30.76 6.32 -15.75
CA ALA A 340 -29.85 6.31 -14.60
C ALA A 340 -29.26 7.72 -14.41
N CYS A 341 -30.01 8.59 -13.73
CA CYS A 341 -29.67 10.00 -13.54
C CYS A 341 -29.03 10.29 -12.18
N TYR A 342 -27.89 10.98 -12.19
CA TYR A 342 -27.16 11.43 -11.00
C TYR A 342 -27.63 12.80 -10.50
N GLY A 343 -28.03 13.69 -11.42
CA GLY A 343 -28.65 14.99 -11.09
C GLY A 343 -28.35 16.08 -12.12
N PRO A 344 -28.74 17.34 -11.86
CA PRO A 344 -28.45 18.46 -12.75
C PRO A 344 -26.95 18.73 -12.89
N LEU A 345 -26.48 18.99 -14.11
CA LEU A 345 -25.08 19.35 -14.37
C LEU A 345 -24.63 20.56 -13.54
N ALA A 346 -25.51 21.56 -13.39
CA ALA A 346 -25.21 22.76 -12.60
C ALA A 346 -24.94 22.43 -11.12
N ALA A 347 -25.63 21.44 -10.56
CA ALA A 347 -25.42 21.02 -9.18
C ALA A 347 -24.04 20.38 -9.00
N GLN A 348 -23.60 19.53 -9.94
CA GLN A 348 -22.34 18.80 -9.80
C GLN A 348 -21.14 19.73 -10.00
N LEU A 349 -21.22 20.60 -11.01
CA LEU A 349 -20.21 21.66 -11.21
C LEU A 349 -20.08 22.55 -9.96
N LYS A 350 -21.20 22.97 -9.37
CA LYS A 350 -21.24 23.88 -8.21
C LYS A 350 -20.84 23.26 -6.88
N ASN A 351 -21.26 22.02 -6.61
CA ASN A 351 -21.16 21.40 -5.29
C ASN A 351 -19.95 20.45 -5.18
N GLU A 352 -19.47 19.92 -6.29
CA GLU A 352 -18.43 18.88 -6.33
C GLU A 352 -17.13 19.43 -6.93
N PHE A 353 -17.15 19.81 -8.22
CA PHE A 353 -15.94 20.20 -8.96
C PHE A 353 -15.38 21.57 -8.56
N LEU A 354 -16.22 22.62 -8.49
CA LEU A 354 -15.77 23.95 -8.06
C LEU A 354 -15.19 23.95 -6.64
N PRO A 355 -15.85 23.35 -5.61
CA PRO A 355 -15.29 23.28 -4.26
C PRO A 355 -14.04 22.39 -4.17
N PHE A 356 -13.92 21.35 -5.00
CA PHE A 356 -12.68 20.59 -5.11
C PHE A 356 -11.52 21.43 -5.65
N LEU A 357 -11.74 22.16 -6.75
CA LEU A 357 -10.73 23.04 -7.34
C LEU A 357 -10.35 24.20 -6.40
N GLN A 358 -11.31 24.74 -5.63
CA GLN A 358 -11.05 25.75 -4.60
C GLN A 358 -10.19 25.22 -3.45
N ARG A 359 -10.49 24.03 -2.93
CA ARG A 359 -9.71 23.39 -1.84
C ARG A 359 -8.32 22.92 -2.29
N ASN A 360 -8.16 22.57 -3.57
CA ASN A 360 -6.94 22.01 -4.13
C ASN A 360 -6.41 22.89 -5.28
N PRO A 361 -5.77 24.05 -5.01
CA PRO A 361 -5.43 25.05 -6.02
C PRO A 361 -4.41 24.59 -7.07
N GLY A 362 -3.63 23.55 -6.79
CA GLY A 362 -2.67 22.97 -7.74
C GLY A 362 -3.25 21.90 -8.67
N GLU A 363 -4.50 21.46 -8.47
CA GLU A 363 -5.10 20.36 -9.24
C GLU A 363 -5.83 20.86 -10.49
N VAL A 364 -5.70 20.11 -11.58
CA VAL A 364 -6.40 20.30 -12.86
C VAL A 364 -7.42 19.17 -13.04
N ILE A 365 -8.62 19.49 -13.55
CA ILE A 365 -9.69 18.53 -13.84
C ILE A 365 -10.07 18.62 -15.31
N THR A 366 -10.33 17.46 -15.93
CA THR A 366 -10.84 17.36 -17.31
C THR A 366 -12.20 16.68 -17.32
N LEU A 367 -13.20 17.35 -17.89
CA LEU A 367 -14.52 16.79 -18.15
C LEU A 367 -14.64 16.47 -19.65
N PHE A 368 -14.95 15.21 -19.96
CA PHE A 368 -15.36 14.75 -21.29
C PHE A 368 -16.89 14.70 -21.30
N LEU A 369 -17.51 15.45 -22.19
CA LEU A 369 -18.96 15.62 -22.27
C LEU A 369 -19.46 14.89 -23.53
N GLU A 370 -20.28 13.87 -23.35
CA GLU A 370 -21.04 13.26 -24.46
C GLU A 370 -22.40 13.94 -24.54
N THR A 371 -22.65 14.69 -25.62
CA THR A 371 -23.62 15.80 -25.59
C THR A 371 -24.91 15.50 -26.35
N TYR A 372 -25.95 15.11 -25.63
CA TYR A 372 -27.33 15.06 -26.13
C TYR A 372 -28.08 16.38 -25.83
N VAL A 373 -27.36 17.51 -25.89
CA VAL A 373 -27.80 18.87 -25.51
C VAL A 373 -27.43 19.90 -26.58
N GLY A 374 -28.20 20.99 -26.70
CA GLY A 374 -27.87 22.11 -27.58
C GLY A 374 -26.98 23.16 -26.90
N ARG A 375 -26.32 24.02 -27.70
CA ARG A 375 -25.53 25.16 -27.22
C ARG A 375 -26.29 26.03 -26.22
N ASP A 376 -27.53 26.38 -26.55
CA ASP A 376 -28.39 27.22 -25.71
C ASP A 376 -28.68 26.60 -24.34
N ASP A 377 -28.64 25.27 -24.22
CA ASP A 377 -28.90 24.58 -22.97
C ASP A 377 -27.68 24.61 -22.04
N LEU A 378 -26.47 24.51 -22.58
CA LEU A 378 -25.24 24.80 -21.82
C LEU A 378 -25.16 26.29 -21.45
N GLN A 379 -25.50 27.22 -22.34
CA GLN A 379 -25.51 28.65 -22.02
C GLN A 379 -26.51 28.97 -20.88
N LYS A 380 -27.69 28.33 -20.86
CA LYS A 380 -28.66 28.44 -19.75
C LYS A 380 -28.08 27.92 -18.44
N VAL A 381 -27.38 26.78 -18.45
CA VAL A 381 -26.70 26.23 -17.26
C VAL A 381 -25.56 27.14 -16.78
N PHE A 382 -24.64 27.52 -17.68
CA PHE A 382 -23.50 28.38 -17.35
C PHE A 382 -23.93 29.77 -16.85
N ASN A 383 -25.06 30.33 -17.34
CA ASN A 383 -25.64 31.57 -16.82
C ASN A 383 -25.98 31.51 -15.31
N THR A 384 -26.16 30.31 -14.74
CA THR A 384 -26.39 30.12 -13.30
C THR A 384 -25.11 29.99 -12.47
N LEU A 385 -23.94 29.84 -13.13
CA LEU A 385 -22.63 29.56 -12.53
C LEU A 385 -21.52 30.49 -13.07
N PRO A 386 -21.60 31.82 -12.87
CA PRO A 386 -20.55 32.76 -13.30
C PRO A 386 -19.15 32.43 -12.75
N GLU A 387 -19.07 31.72 -11.61
CA GLU A 387 -17.82 31.25 -11.00
C GLU A 387 -17.07 30.20 -11.84
N LEU A 388 -17.71 29.55 -12.83
CA LEU A 388 -17.00 28.68 -13.78
C LEU A 388 -15.99 29.46 -14.64
N GLY A 389 -16.29 30.73 -14.96
CA GLY A 389 -15.41 31.60 -15.73
C GLY A 389 -14.12 31.99 -14.99
N ASP A 390 -14.03 31.74 -13.68
CA ASP A 390 -12.80 31.95 -12.91
C ASP A 390 -11.84 30.76 -12.96
N VAL A 391 -12.34 29.55 -13.26
CA VAL A 391 -11.55 28.30 -13.27
C VAL A 391 -11.39 27.67 -14.65
N SER A 392 -12.17 28.09 -15.65
CA SER A 392 -12.18 27.51 -16.99
C SER A 392 -10.81 27.61 -17.66
N PHE A 393 -10.39 26.54 -18.34
CA PHE A 393 -9.17 26.53 -19.15
C PHE A 393 -9.41 27.16 -20.52
N ASP A 394 -8.76 28.28 -20.78
CA ASP A 394 -8.73 28.92 -22.10
C ASP A 394 -7.33 28.80 -22.72
N PRO A 395 -7.17 28.07 -23.85
CA PRO A 395 -5.90 27.96 -24.57
C PRO A 395 -5.30 29.32 -24.98
N ALA A 396 -6.11 30.38 -25.14
CA ALA A 396 -5.62 31.71 -25.51
C ALA A 396 -4.74 32.36 -24.42
N HIS A 397 -4.84 31.94 -23.15
CA HIS A 397 -4.00 32.45 -22.06
C HIS A 397 -2.55 31.91 -22.07
N PHE A 398 -2.21 31.00 -22.98
CA PHE A 398 -0.95 30.26 -23.00
C PHE A 398 -0.24 30.37 -24.36
N ALA A 399 1.04 30.01 -24.40
CA ALA A 399 1.87 30.08 -25.60
C ALA A 399 1.37 29.15 -26.74
N ALA A 400 1.90 29.33 -27.95
CA ALA A 400 1.46 28.59 -29.14
C ALA A 400 2.23 27.29 -29.40
N ASP A 401 3.43 27.17 -28.83
CA ASP A 401 4.42 26.11 -29.05
C ASP A 401 4.09 24.79 -28.31
N GLN A 402 3.74 24.87 -27.03
CA GLN A 402 3.55 23.69 -26.17
C GLN A 402 2.41 23.87 -25.16
N TRP A 403 1.87 22.74 -24.66
CA TRP A 403 0.92 22.78 -23.55
C TRP A 403 1.56 23.46 -22.33
N PRO A 404 0.79 24.28 -21.58
CA PRO A 404 1.28 24.82 -20.32
C PRO A 404 1.58 23.73 -19.30
N THR A 405 2.44 24.06 -18.33
CA THR A 405 2.69 23.19 -17.17
C THR A 405 1.54 23.23 -16.17
N ILE A 406 1.41 22.23 -15.30
CA ILE A 406 0.40 22.23 -14.23
C ILE A 406 0.57 23.47 -13.33
N ASN A 407 1.81 23.85 -13.03
CA ASN A 407 2.10 25.06 -12.25
C ASN A 407 1.71 26.36 -13.00
N GLN A 408 1.86 26.44 -14.33
CA GLN A 408 1.40 27.58 -15.12
C GLN A 408 -0.14 27.66 -15.20
N MET A 409 -0.81 26.52 -15.32
CA MET A 409 -2.28 26.42 -15.28
C MET A 409 -2.80 26.87 -13.91
N ALA A 410 -2.16 26.43 -12.82
CA ALA A 410 -2.51 26.82 -11.46
C ALA A 410 -2.28 28.30 -11.17
N ALA A 411 -1.13 28.87 -11.58
CA ALA A 411 -0.83 30.29 -11.42
C ALA A 411 -1.84 31.23 -12.12
N ARG A 412 -2.54 30.73 -13.15
CA ARG A 412 -3.61 31.46 -13.88
C ARG A 412 -5.02 31.01 -13.51
N ASN A 413 -5.16 30.12 -12.52
CA ASN A 413 -6.39 29.39 -12.15
C ASN A 413 -7.12 28.66 -13.31
N ASN A 414 -6.52 28.56 -14.49
CA ASN A 414 -7.07 27.93 -15.70
C ASN A 414 -6.95 26.40 -15.59
N ARG A 415 -7.86 25.78 -14.83
CA ARG A 415 -7.71 24.41 -14.29
C ARG A 415 -8.87 23.46 -14.56
N LEU A 416 -9.98 23.95 -15.11
CA LEU A 416 -11.11 23.13 -15.54
C LEU A 416 -11.11 23.04 -17.07
N ILE A 417 -10.62 21.93 -17.61
CA ILE A 417 -10.73 21.59 -19.04
C ILE A 417 -12.10 20.96 -19.27
N MET A 418 -12.82 21.42 -20.30
CA MET A 418 -14.06 20.82 -20.77
C MET A 418 -13.94 20.49 -22.25
N LEU A 419 -14.18 19.24 -22.62
CA LEU A 419 -14.12 18.71 -23.98
C LEU A 419 -15.50 18.16 -24.35
N ALA A 420 -16.05 18.56 -25.49
CA ALA A 420 -17.33 18.07 -26.01
C ALA A 420 -17.13 17.30 -27.33
N ASP A 421 -17.93 16.25 -27.51
CA ASP A 421 -17.98 15.38 -28.70
C ASP A 421 -18.61 16.05 -29.94
N LYS A 422 -19.22 17.24 -29.78
CA LYS A 422 -19.95 17.97 -30.83
C LYS A 422 -19.44 19.39 -31.05
N ARG A 423 -19.24 19.74 -32.33
CA ARG A 423 -18.62 21.03 -32.72
C ARG A 423 -19.56 22.20 -32.53
N GLU A 424 -20.87 21.99 -32.69
CA GLU A 424 -21.93 22.97 -32.45
C GLU A 424 -22.09 23.35 -30.97
N VAL A 425 -21.68 22.44 -30.07
CA VAL A 425 -21.68 22.64 -28.62
C VAL A 425 -20.37 23.29 -28.13
N ALA A 426 -19.25 23.04 -28.80
CA ALA A 426 -17.94 23.62 -28.47
C ALA A 426 -17.81 25.12 -28.79
N GLY A 427 -16.77 25.77 -28.28
CA GLY A 427 -16.44 27.18 -28.43
C GLY A 427 -16.60 27.98 -27.14
N ASP A 428 -16.55 29.31 -27.27
CA ASP A 428 -16.63 30.23 -26.13
C ASP A 428 -18.09 30.56 -25.74
N TYR A 429 -18.34 30.56 -24.44
CA TYR A 429 -19.56 30.98 -23.77
C TYR A 429 -19.24 32.20 -22.89
N TRP A 430 -20.18 33.14 -22.79
CA TRP A 430 -19.98 34.37 -22.03
C TRP A 430 -21.00 34.49 -20.91
N VAL A 431 -20.53 34.72 -19.68
CA VAL A 431 -21.36 34.83 -18.47
C VAL A 431 -20.87 36.00 -17.63
N ARG A 432 -21.68 37.06 -17.51
CA ARG A 432 -21.36 38.28 -16.73
C ARG A 432 -19.97 38.88 -17.07
N GLY A 433 -19.59 38.84 -18.35
CA GLY A 433 -18.29 39.33 -18.84
C GLY A 433 -17.11 38.36 -18.66
N LYS A 434 -17.29 37.22 -17.99
CA LYS A 434 -16.29 36.13 -17.93
C LYS A 434 -16.50 35.16 -19.08
N LYS A 435 -15.41 34.55 -19.54
CA LYS A 435 -15.40 33.56 -20.63
C LYS A 435 -15.35 32.14 -20.06
N ILE A 436 -16.12 31.22 -20.64
CA ILE A 436 -16.11 29.79 -20.35
C ILE A 436 -15.88 29.10 -21.69
N THR A 437 -14.74 28.41 -21.84
CA THR A 437 -14.36 27.74 -23.09
C THR A 437 -14.67 26.25 -23.01
N VAL A 438 -15.41 25.74 -24.00
CA VAL A 438 -15.62 24.30 -24.20
C VAL A 438 -14.86 23.90 -25.46
N LEU A 439 -13.94 22.94 -25.36
CA LEU A 439 -13.10 22.50 -26.46
C LEU A 439 -13.83 21.42 -27.28
N PHE A 440 -13.67 21.41 -28.61
CA PHE A 440 -14.16 20.31 -29.45
C PHE A 440 -13.13 19.18 -29.47
N ASP A 441 -13.48 17.96 -29.08
CA ASP A 441 -12.49 16.93 -28.77
C ASP A 441 -11.60 16.54 -29.96
N GLN A 442 -12.14 16.38 -31.17
CA GLN A 442 -11.36 16.12 -32.39
C GLN A 442 -10.42 17.27 -32.81
N ASP A 443 -10.47 18.45 -32.19
CA ASP A 443 -9.43 19.48 -32.39
C ASP A 443 -8.21 19.27 -31.48
N TRP A 444 -8.37 18.65 -30.30
CA TRP A 444 -7.35 18.63 -29.23
C TRP A 444 -6.82 17.24 -28.85
N ILE A 445 -7.60 16.18 -29.05
CA ILE A 445 -7.26 14.82 -28.59
C ILE A 445 -7.31 13.78 -29.71
N VAL A 446 -6.79 12.59 -29.45
CA VAL A 446 -7.13 11.34 -30.15
C VAL A 446 -7.78 10.37 -29.16
N GLN A 447 -8.63 9.48 -29.66
CA GLN A 447 -9.27 8.42 -28.88
C GLN A 447 -9.23 7.10 -29.66
N ASN A 448 -9.09 5.96 -28.97
CA ASN A 448 -9.40 4.66 -29.59
C ASN A 448 -10.90 4.35 -29.49
N HIS A 449 -11.38 3.45 -30.35
CA HIS A 449 -12.78 3.01 -30.30
C HIS A 449 -13.05 2.27 -28.99
N TRP A 450 -14.12 2.66 -28.31
CA TRP A 450 -14.42 2.25 -26.94
C TRP A 450 -14.90 0.79 -26.84
N ALA A 451 -15.76 0.35 -27.77
CA ALA A 451 -16.40 -0.97 -27.75
C ALA A 451 -15.46 -2.16 -28.07
N THR A 452 -14.14 -2.02 -27.87
CA THR A 452 -13.13 -3.03 -28.19
C THR A 452 -13.07 -4.17 -27.18
N LEU A 453 -13.44 -3.96 -25.91
CA LEU A 453 -13.55 -5.06 -24.94
C LEU A 453 -14.83 -5.90 -25.10
N GLY A 454 -15.73 -5.53 -26.01
CA GLY A 454 -17.06 -6.13 -26.13
C GLY A 454 -18.11 -5.41 -25.27
N ASN A 455 -19.39 -5.59 -25.57
CA ASN A 455 -20.46 -4.76 -24.97
C ASN A 455 -20.70 -4.99 -23.47
N ALA A 456 -20.36 -6.17 -22.95
CA ALA A 456 -20.64 -6.58 -21.59
C ALA A 456 -19.46 -7.36 -21.00
N ALA A 457 -19.31 -7.26 -19.68
CA ALA A 457 -18.37 -8.05 -18.86
C ALA A 457 -18.34 -9.54 -19.28
N SER A 458 -17.14 -10.13 -19.35
CA SER A 458 -16.90 -11.47 -19.86
C SER A 458 -15.66 -12.10 -19.24
N SER A 459 -15.80 -13.20 -18.51
CA SER A 459 -14.68 -13.98 -17.96
C SER A 459 -13.92 -14.82 -19.00
N ILE A 460 -13.92 -14.40 -20.27
CA ILE A 460 -13.38 -15.13 -21.42
C ILE A 460 -12.52 -14.17 -22.22
N GLU A 461 -11.19 -14.31 -22.14
CA GLU A 461 -10.24 -13.36 -22.74
C GLU A 461 -10.49 -13.15 -24.25
N SER A 462 -10.82 -14.22 -24.97
CA SER A 462 -11.08 -14.19 -26.41
C SER A 462 -12.36 -13.46 -26.83
N ALA A 463 -13.19 -13.01 -25.89
CA ALA A 463 -14.28 -12.07 -26.15
C ALA A 463 -13.79 -10.61 -26.32
N HIS A 464 -12.60 -10.29 -25.82
CA HIS A 464 -12.02 -8.94 -25.87
C HIS A 464 -11.12 -8.77 -27.10
N ASN A 465 -11.28 -7.68 -27.82
CA ASN A 465 -10.40 -7.29 -28.92
C ASN A 465 -9.31 -6.33 -28.40
N TRP A 466 -8.07 -6.81 -28.34
CA TRP A 466 -6.91 -6.03 -27.89
C TRP A 466 -6.36 -5.03 -28.93
N SER A 467 -6.83 -5.04 -30.17
CA SER A 467 -6.42 -4.06 -31.19
C SER A 467 -6.88 -2.64 -30.84
N CYS A 468 -6.17 -1.61 -31.32
CA CYS A 468 -6.45 -0.22 -30.98
C CYS A 468 -6.85 0.62 -32.22
N PRO A 469 -8.03 0.40 -32.82
CA PRO A 469 -8.56 1.26 -33.88
C PRO A 469 -8.89 2.65 -33.31
N THR A 470 -8.74 3.70 -34.14
CA THR A 470 -9.19 5.06 -33.77
C THR A 470 -10.72 5.13 -33.61
N ARG A 471 -11.20 6.03 -32.74
CA ARG A 471 -12.62 6.41 -32.61
C ARG A 471 -13.15 7.08 -33.88
N TRP A 472 -12.28 7.71 -34.67
CA TRP A 472 -12.65 8.54 -35.83
C TRP A 472 -11.79 8.22 -37.05
N GLY A 473 -12.41 7.70 -38.12
CA GLY A 473 -11.68 7.25 -39.32
C GLY A 473 -10.89 8.34 -40.06
N ASN A 474 -11.26 9.61 -39.87
CA ASN A 474 -10.56 10.79 -40.39
C ASN A 474 -9.41 11.28 -39.49
N LEU A 475 -9.21 10.71 -38.30
CA LEU A 475 -8.20 11.14 -37.33
C LEU A 475 -7.47 9.92 -36.72
N PRO A 476 -6.40 9.42 -37.36
CA PRO A 476 -5.57 8.32 -36.84
C PRO A 476 -4.93 8.63 -35.48
N LEU A 477 -4.71 7.61 -34.64
CA LEU A 477 -4.03 7.77 -33.34
C LEU A 477 -2.61 8.36 -33.47
N SER A 478 -1.95 8.13 -34.61
CA SER A 478 -0.62 8.67 -34.93
C SER A 478 -0.60 10.17 -35.25
N THR A 479 -1.75 10.86 -35.27
CA THR A 479 -1.82 12.31 -35.47
C THR A 479 -1.27 13.07 -34.25
N LYS A 480 -0.02 13.52 -34.34
CA LYS A 480 0.70 14.12 -33.20
C LYS A 480 0.29 15.55 -32.84
N ALA A 481 -0.10 16.38 -33.81
CA ALA A 481 -0.41 17.80 -33.60
C ALA A 481 -1.92 18.06 -33.49
N VAL A 482 -2.30 19.02 -32.64
CA VAL A 482 -3.68 19.53 -32.56
C VAL A 482 -4.12 20.15 -33.89
N ALA A 483 -5.43 20.32 -34.10
CA ALA A 483 -5.95 20.86 -35.35
C ALA A 483 -5.44 22.29 -35.60
N THR A 484 -5.11 22.62 -36.86
CA THR A 484 -4.59 23.94 -37.24
C THR A 484 -5.56 25.08 -36.93
N SER A 485 -6.86 24.79 -36.91
CA SER A 485 -7.96 25.67 -36.45
C SER A 485 -7.78 26.20 -35.01
N THR A 486 -7.01 25.51 -34.16
CA THR A 486 -6.75 25.94 -32.78
C THR A 486 -5.75 27.09 -32.65
N GLY A 487 -4.98 27.38 -33.72
CA GLY A 487 -3.84 28.31 -33.65
C GLY A 487 -2.67 27.82 -32.79
N LYS A 488 -2.63 26.54 -32.41
CA LYS A 488 -1.59 25.93 -31.58
C LYS A 488 -0.76 24.90 -32.35
N GLN A 489 0.49 24.73 -31.95
CA GLN A 489 1.41 23.68 -32.40
C GLN A 489 1.52 22.53 -31.38
N TRP A 490 0.63 22.52 -30.39
CA TRP A 490 0.64 21.58 -29.26
C TRP A 490 0.50 20.12 -29.71
N LYS A 491 1.06 19.20 -28.92
CA LYS A 491 0.81 17.76 -29.09
C LYS A 491 -0.64 17.43 -28.72
N ARG A 492 -1.30 16.54 -29.46
CA ARG A 492 -2.61 16.00 -29.05
C ARG A 492 -2.47 15.19 -27.77
N LEU A 493 -3.51 15.22 -26.95
CA LEU A 493 -3.64 14.29 -25.83
C LEU A 493 -4.24 12.97 -26.33
N PHE A 494 -3.87 11.83 -25.73
CA PHE A 494 -4.54 10.55 -26.00
C PHE A 494 -5.44 10.16 -24.84
N LEU A 495 -6.73 9.96 -25.11
CA LEU A 495 -7.64 9.24 -24.22
C LEU A 495 -7.75 7.79 -24.69
N MET A 496 -7.19 6.88 -23.89
CA MET A 496 -7.27 5.45 -24.09
C MET A 496 -8.56 4.92 -23.44
N ASN A 497 -9.48 4.44 -24.25
CA ASN A 497 -10.73 3.82 -23.81
C ASN A 497 -10.50 2.32 -23.61
N GLN A 498 -10.60 1.87 -22.36
CA GLN A 498 -10.39 0.49 -21.90
C GLN A 498 -11.53 0.14 -20.93
N PHE A 499 -12.73 -0.04 -21.47
CA PHE A 499 -13.92 -0.35 -20.69
C PHE A 499 -14.98 -1.09 -21.50
N HIS A 500 -15.79 -1.90 -20.82
CA HIS A 500 -17.08 -2.36 -21.34
C HIS A 500 -18.14 -1.23 -21.31
N PRO A 501 -18.84 -0.93 -22.42
CA PRO A 501 -19.78 0.20 -22.51
C PRO A 501 -21.23 -0.11 -22.12
N GLY A 502 -21.64 -1.39 -22.06
CA GLY A 502 -23.02 -1.80 -21.77
C GLY A 502 -23.22 -2.24 -20.32
N THR A 503 -22.38 -3.16 -19.83
CA THR A 503 -22.34 -3.62 -18.43
C THR A 503 -20.90 -3.96 -18.04
N SER A 504 -20.59 -3.86 -16.73
CA SER A 504 -19.27 -4.09 -16.15
C SER A 504 -19.44 -4.73 -14.76
N THR A 505 -18.39 -5.37 -14.22
CA THR A 505 -18.38 -5.87 -12.83
C THR A 505 -16.99 -5.68 -12.21
N ILE A 506 -16.90 -5.64 -10.87
CA ILE A 506 -15.62 -5.48 -10.15
C ILE A 506 -14.58 -6.54 -10.57
N PHE A 507 -14.99 -7.81 -10.66
CA PHE A 507 -14.09 -8.92 -10.98
C PHE A 507 -13.59 -8.87 -12.43
N ASP A 508 -14.48 -8.55 -13.35
CA ASP A 508 -14.21 -8.37 -14.78
C ASP A 508 -13.29 -7.17 -15.03
N SER A 509 -13.58 -6.02 -14.44
CA SER A 509 -12.70 -4.85 -14.52
C SER A 509 -11.36 -5.09 -13.81
N ALA A 510 -11.31 -5.84 -12.71
CA ALA A 510 -10.05 -6.23 -12.07
C ALA A 510 -9.19 -7.15 -12.95
N ALA A 511 -9.80 -8.00 -13.77
CA ALA A 511 -9.12 -8.96 -14.63
C ALA A 511 -8.71 -8.38 -15.99
N TYR A 512 -9.49 -7.45 -16.56
CA TYR A 512 -9.34 -7.03 -17.97
C TYR A 512 -9.34 -5.51 -18.19
N ASP A 513 -10.29 -4.73 -17.64
CA ASP A 513 -10.30 -3.27 -17.82
C ASP A 513 -9.03 -2.64 -17.20
N ASN A 514 -8.77 -2.97 -15.94
CA ASN A 514 -7.83 -2.26 -15.05
C ASN A 514 -6.58 -3.07 -14.71
N ASN A 515 -6.50 -4.31 -15.21
CA ASN A 515 -5.33 -5.17 -15.04
C ASN A 515 -4.14 -4.64 -15.85
N LEU A 516 -2.97 -4.62 -15.21
CA LEU A 516 -1.73 -4.08 -15.75
C LEU A 516 -1.31 -4.68 -17.10
N THR A 517 -1.42 -6.00 -17.28
CA THR A 517 -1.08 -6.69 -18.53
C THR A 517 -1.89 -6.09 -19.67
N TYR A 518 -3.21 -6.02 -19.52
CA TYR A 518 -4.13 -5.58 -20.55
C TYR A 518 -4.07 -4.07 -20.79
N LEU A 519 -3.85 -3.26 -19.74
CA LEU A 519 -3.56 -1.82 -19.84
C LEU A 519 -2.29 -1.54 -20.66
N LYS A 520 -1.21 -2.27 -20.42
CA LYS A 520 0.07 -2.12 -21.14
C LYS A 520 -0.03 -2.65 -22.57
N ARG A 521 -0.72 -3.79 -22.76
CA ARG A 521 -1.03 -4.41 -24.06
C ARG A 521 -1.85 -3.46 -24.94
N ARG A 522 -2.83 -2.75 -24.36
CA ARG A 522 -3.58 -1.68 -25.06
C ARG A 522 -2.65 -0.55 -25.48
N GLU A 523 -1.86 0.05 -24.57
CA GLU A 523 -0.93 1.14 -24.92
C GLU A 523 0.01 0.76 -26.08
N ASP A 524 0.60 -0.43 -26.03
CA ASP A 524 1.52 -0.90 -27.08
C ASP A 524 0.80 -1.10 -28.42
N ASN A 525 -0.44 -1.62 -28.42
CA ASN A 525 -1.25 -1.77 -29.63
C ASN A 525 -1.77 -0.42 -30.17
N CYS A 526 -1.86 0.62 -29.33
CA CYS A 526 -2.18 1.99 -29.76
C CYS A 526 -0.95 2.74 -30.30
N GLY A 527 0.27 2.36 -29.89
CA GLY A 527 1.52 3.02 -30.26
C GLY A 527 1.68 4.44 -29.69
N VAL A 528 0.86 4.83 -28.72
CA VAL A 528 0.79 6.18 -28.13
C VAL A 528 0.56 6.07 -26.63
N LYS A 529 1.36 6.80 -25.83
CA LYS A 529 1.21 6.89 -24.38
C LYS A 529 -0.12 7.57 -24.02
N PRO A 530 -0.97 6.99 -23.15
CA PRO A 530 -2.22 7.64 -22.73
C PRO A 530 -1.96 8.85 -21.84
N ASN A 531 -2.64 9.96 -22.12
CA ASN A 531 -2.81 11.06 -21.16
C ASN A 531 -4.01 10.81 -20.24
N TYR A 532 -5.00 10.07 -20.72
CA TYR A 532 -6.15 9.63 -19.94
C TYR A 532 -6.34 8.13 -20.13
N VAL A 533 -6.45 7.40 -19.03
CA VAL A 533 -6.79 5.98 -19.02
C VAL A 533 -8.25 5.88 -18.58
N GLY A 534 -9.15 5.81 -19.57
CA GLY A 534 -10.60 5.72 -19.41
C GLY A 534 -11.02 4.29 -19.09
N ILE A 535 -11.67 4.08 -17.95
CA ILE A 535 -11.98 2.76 -17.39
C ILE A 535 -13.30 2.74 -16.60
N ASN A 536 -13.85 1.54 -16.34
CA ASN A 536 -14.84 1.30 -15.26
C ASN A 536 -14.13 0.94 -13.94
N ASN A 537 -14.88 0.86 -12.84
CA ASN A 537 -14.50 0.30 -11.53
C ASN A 537 -13.11 0.74 -11.02
N TYR A 538 -12.79 2.03 -11.09
CA TYR A 538 -11.43 2.59 -10.90
C TYR A 538 -10.66 2.26 -9.60
N LYS A 539 -11.27 1.62 -8.61
CA LYS A 539 -10.59 1.09 -7.40
C LYS A 539 -10.25 -0.40 -7.45
N SER A 540 -10.65 -1.13 -8.49
CA SER A 540 -10.19 -2.49 -8.77
C SER A 540 -9.09 -2.47 -9.83
N GLY A 541 -8.09 -3.36 -9.73
CA GLY A 541 -6.94 -3.39 -10.63
C GLY A 541 -5.88 -2.31 -10.34
N GLU A 542 -4.87 -2.16 -11.21
CA GLU A 542 -3.63 -1.44 -10.93
C GLU A 542 -3.55 -0.05 -11.60
N THR A 543 -4.62 0.45 -12.22
CA THR A 543 -4.62 1.68 -13.05
C THR A 543 -4.03 2.91 -12.34
N GLU A 544 -4.23 3.05 -11.02
CA GLU A 544 -3.63 4.12 -10.21
C GLU A 544 -2.10 4.02 -10.16
N ARG A 545 -1.54 2.81 -9.99
CA ARG A 545 -0.08 2.59 -10.08
C ARG A 545 0.44 2.71 -11.49
N TYR A 546 -0.29 2.19 -12.49
CA TYR A 546 0.11 2.28 -13.89
C TYR A 546 0.25 3.74 -14.34
N THR A 547 -0.76 4.58 -14.06
CA THR A 547 -0.68 6.02 -14.33
C THR A 547 0.39 6.72 -13.50
N SER A 548 0.58 6.37 -12.22
CA SER A 548 1.70 6.88 -11.42
C SER A 548 3.08 6.49 -12.00
N ALA A 549 3.23 5.30 -12.58
CA ALA A 549 4.47 4.84 -13.22
C ALA A 549 4.72 5.54 -14.56
N LEU A 550 3.67 5.76 -15.36
CA LEU A 550 3.72 6.58 -16.58
C LEU A 550 4.13 8.04 -16.30
N ASN A 551 3.81 8.58 -15.13
CA ASN A 551 4.13 9.95 -14.74
C ASN A 551 5.57 10.13 -14.23
N ASN A 552 6.04 9.17 -13.42
CA ASN A 552 7.20 9.35 -12.53
C ASN A 552 8.33 8.33 -12.79
N GLY A 553 8.14 7.37 -13.70
CA GLY A 553 9.03 6.24 -13.91
C GLY A 553 8.45 4.97 -13.29
N GLY A 554 8.77 3.82 -13.89
CA GLY A 554 8.23 2.53 -13.50
C GLY A 554 9.23 1.39 -13.57
N ILE A 555 9.20 0.55 -12.54
CA ILE A 555 9.74 -0.80 -12.54
C ILE A 555 8.56 -1.73 -12.88
N TYR A 556 8.66 -2.45 -13.99
CA TYR A 556 7.63 -3.38 -14.46
C TYR A 556 8.20 -4.79 -14.34
N LEU A 557 7.59 -5.63 -13.51
CA LEU A 557 7.97 -7.03 -13.31
C LEU A 557 7.17 -7.92 -14.27
N HIS A 558 7.81 -8.96 -14.82
CA HIS A 558 7.24 -9.87 -15.83
C HIS A 558 7.33 -11.32 -15.34
N GLU A 559 6.30 -12.11 -15.62
CA GLU A 559 6.26 -13.56 -15.32
C GLU A 559 7.30 -14.34 -16.13
N GLY A 560 7.54 -13.91 -17.37
CA GLY A 560 8.50 -14.51 -18.29
C GLY A 560 9.90 -13.87 -18.30
N PRO A 561 10.88 -14.49 -18.99
CA PRO A 561 12.20 -13.91 -19.22
C PRO A 561 12.18 -12.77 -20.26
N ASN A 562 13.28 -12.02 -20.32
CA ASN A 562 13.53 -10.92 -21.28
C ASN A 562 12.51 -9.76 -21.26
N ALA A 563 11.66 -9.67 -20.23
CA ALA A 563 10.55 -8.73 -20.12
C ALA A 563 9.70 -8.68 -21.41
N THR A 564 9.30 -9.87 -21.86
CA THR A 564 8.66 -10.11 -23.17
C THR A 564 7.23 -9.59 -23.17
N ARG A 565 6.88 -8.69 -24.10
CA ARG A 565 5.55 -8.04 -24.21
C ARG A 565 4.37 -8.98 -24.50
N ALA A 566 4.63 -10.26 -24.74
CA ALA A 566 3.63 -11.31 -24.99
C ALA A 566 3.36 -12.18 -23.75
N GLN A 567 3.98 -11.86 -22.61
CA GLN A 567 3.78 -12.51 -21.31
C GLN A 567 3.34 -11.47 -20.28
N ASP A 568 2.88 -11.96 -19.12
CA ASP A 568 2.07 -11.14 -18.23
C ASP A 568 2.90 -10.30 -17.24
N LEU A 569 2.33 -9.15 -16.89
CA LEU A 569 2.92 -8.12 -16.04
C LEU A 569 2.43 -8.28 -14.61
N VAL A 570 3.13 -9.12 -13.86
CA VAL A 570 2.84 -9.48 -12.47
C VAL A 570 2.88 -8.28 -11.50
N CYS A 571 3.56 -7.18 -11.86
CA CYS A 571 3.56 -5.95 -11.06
C CYS A 571 4.03 -4.70 -11.83
N VAL A 572 3.51 -3.52 -11.45
CA VAL A 572 4.14 -2.22 -11.74
C VAL A 572 4.36 -1.46 -10.43
N ILE A 573 5.60 -1.01 -10.25
CA ILE A 573 6.03 -0.24 -9.10
C ILE A 573 6.50 1.14 -9.61
N PRO A 574 5.80 2.24 -9.28
CA PRO A 574 6.28 3.59 -9.56
C PRO A 574 7.63 3.84 -8.88
N VAL A 575 8.56 4.51 -9.56
CA VAL A 575 9.93 4.73 -9.07
C VAL A 575 9.93 5.75 -7.93
N ARG A 576 9.80 5.27 -6.69
CA ARG A 576 9.91 6.08 -5.47
C ARG A 576 10.69 5.33 -4.39
N PRO A 577 11.50 6.01 -3.56
CA PRO A 577 12.14 5.38 -2.41
C PRO A 577 11.09 4.78 -1.46
N GLY A 578 11.28 3.52 -1.05
CA GLY A 578 10.31 2.81 -0.23
C GLY A 578 10.46 1.28 -0.28
N VAL A 579 9.52 0.59 0.37
CA VAL A 579 9.43 -0.88 0.41
C VAL A 579 8.08 -1.30 -0.17
N VAL A 580 8.11 -2.30 -1.05
CA VAL A 580 6.92 -2.85 -1.72
C VAL A 580 6.95 -4.37 -1.57
N ASN A 581 6.16 -4.89 -0.63
CA ASN A 581 5.82 -6.31 -0.56
C ASN A 581 4.71 -6.56 -1.59
N LEU A 582 4.90 -7.50 -2.52
CA LEU A 582 4.04 -7.63 -3.70
C LEU A 582 2.61 -8.03 -3.32
N SER A 583 2.46 -9.11 -2.55
CA SER A 583 1.18 -9.57 -1.98
C SER A 583 0.40 -8.48 -1.25
N ALA A 584 1.02 -7.78 -0.30
CA ALA A 584 0.39 -6.67 0.45
C ALA A 584 0.09 -5.43 -0.42
N ASN A 585 0.52 -5.42 -1.67
CA ASN A 585 0.19 -4.39 -2.66
C ASN A 585 -0.82 -4.88 -3.72
N GLY A 586 -1.22 -6.15 -3.75
CA GLY A 586 -1.99 -6.67 -4.89
C GLY A 586 -1.17 -6.63 -6.19
N CYS A 587 0.14 -6.89 -6.09
CA CYS A 587 0.90 -7.46 -7.19
C CYS A 587 0.98 -8.97 -6.98
N GLU A 588 1.13 -9.73 -8.07
CA GLU A 588 1.30 -11.17 -8.00
C GLU A 588 2.63 -11.50 -7.31
N ASN A 589 2.53 -12.32 -6.26
CA ASN A 589 3.64 -12.70 -5.40
C ASN A 589 4.28 -13.97 -5.98
N ASP A 590 5.61 -14.04 -5.99
CA ASP A 590 6.35 -15.24 -6.43
C ASP A 590 6.19 -15.63 -7.92
N GLU A 591 5.74 -14.72 -8.79
CA GLU A 591 5.67 -15.01 -10.24
C GLU A 591 6.75 -14.29 -11.07
N ALA A 592 7.36 -13.22 -10.56
CA ALA A 592 8.31 -12.40 -11.31
C ALA A 592 9.62 -13.14 -11.67
N ARG A 593 10.01 -13.15 -12.95
CA ARG A 593 11.27 -13.75 -13.46
C ARG A 593 12.14 -12.79 -14.27
N SER A 594 11.62 -11.63 -14.65
CA SER A 594 12.43 -10.56 -15.25
C SER A 594 11.81 -9.19 -14.98
N MET A 595 12.54 -8.12 -15.30
CA MET A 595 11.98 -6.76 -15.20
C MET A 595 12.39 -5.84 -16.34
N SER A 596 11.63 -4.76 -16.48
CA SER A 596 11.96 -3.65 -17.36
C SER A 596 11.78 -2.31 -16.65
N LEU A 597 12.64 -1.36 -17.00
CA LEU A 597 12.80 -0.07 -16.34
C LEU A 597 12.52 1.06 -17.34
N SER A 598 11.83 2.09 -16.87
CA SER A 598 11.61 3.37 -17.55
C SER A 598 11.63 4.51 -16.53
N GLY A 599 12.19 5.67 -16.90
CA GLY A 599 12.19 6.87 -16.05
C GLY A 599 12.98 6.76 -14.75
N VAL A 600 13.98 5.88 -14.67
CA VAL A 600 14.75 5.64 -13.44
C VAL A 600 16.02 6.50 -13.42
N ALA A 601 16.21 7.30 -12.37
CA ALA A 601 17.37 8.18 -12.23
C ALA A 601 18.68 7.42 -11.91
N LYS A 602 19.81 8.02 -12.28
CA LYS A 602 21.15 7.55 -11.91
C LYS A 602 21.32 7.51 -10.39
N GLY A 603 21.95 6.46 -9.88
CA GLY A 603 22.18 6.28 -8.45
C GLY A 603 20.93 5.86 -7.67
N THR A 604 19.85 5.47 -8.36
CA THR A 604 18.80 4.63 -7.76
C THR A 604 19.35 3.22 -7.56
N ARG A 605 19.03 2.61 -6.42
CA ARG A 605 19.24 1.19 -6.14
C ARG A 605 17.88 0.50 -6.02
N ILE A 606 17.73 -0.61 -6.73
CA ILE A 606 16.57 -1.51 -6.66
C ILE A 606 17.06 -2.82 -6.07
N GLN A 607 16.37 -3.35 -5.06
CA GLN A 607 16.71 -4.63 -4.43
C GLN A 607 15.48 -5.54 -4.45
N LEU A 608 15.61 -6.69 -5.09
CA LEU A 608 14.57 -7.72 -5.16
C LEU A 608 14.93 -8.84 -4.19
N TYR A 609 13.96 -9.34 -3.44
CA TYR A 609 14.13 -10.38 -2.44
C TYR A 609 13.10 -11.47 -2.67
N ASP A 610 13.51 -12.72 -2.45
CA ASP A 610 12.58 -13.83 -2.23
C ASP A 610 11.68 -13.49 -1.05
N ASN A 611 12.28 -13.36 0.13
CA ASN A 611 11.53 -13.25 1.37
C ASN A 611 10.91 -11.85 1.62
N ALA A 612 9.61 -11.81 1.95
CA ALA A 612 8.86 -10.59 2.25
C ALA A 612 9.40 -9.75 3.44
N SER A 613 10.21 -10.33 4.35
CA SER A 613 10.89 -9.58 5.40
C SER A 613 12.08 -8.75 4.89
N GLY A 614 12.59 -9.03 3.68
CA GLY A 614 13.83 -8.47 3.15
C GLY A 614 15.08 -9.20 3.65
N ASN A 615 14.95 -10.48 3.99
CA ASN A 615 16.05 -11.31 4.46
C ASN A 615 17.17 -11.41 3.40
N THR A 616 18.42 -11.09 3.80
CA THR A 616 19.60 -11.21 2.95
C THR A 616 20.31 -12.56 3.08
N GLN A 617 19.89 -13.43 4.02
CA GLN A 617 20.32 -14.83 4.11
C GLN A 617 19.59 -15.74 3.11
N ASP A 618 18.89 -15.15 2.14
CA ASP A 618 18.10 -15.84 1.12
C ASP A 618 18.33 -15.20 -0.26
N ASP A 619 17.71 -15.74 -1.31
CA ASP A 619 17.84 -15.22 -2.66
C ASP A 619 17.48 -13.73 -2.76
N HIS A 620 18.42 -12.92 -3.22
CA HIS A 620 18.18 -11.51 -3.48
C HIS A 620 19.09 -10.94 -4.59
N MET A 621 18.54 -9.99 -5.35
CA MET A 621 19.26 -9.27 -6.40
C MET A 621 19.37 -7.79 -6.04
N ILE A 622 20.55 -7.20 -6.24
CA ILE A 622 20.83 -5.76 -6.10
C ILE A 622 21.11 -5.18 -7.48
N VAL A 623 20.40 -4.12 -7.86
CA VAL A 623 20.52 -3.45 -9.16
C VAL A 623 20.77 -1.96 -8.94
N ASP A 624 21.97 -1.50 -9.28
CA ASP A 624 22.34 -0.08 -9.26
C ASP A 624 22.25 0.54 -10.65
N ILE A 625 21.61 1.71 -10.75
CA ILE A 625 21.38 2.43 -12.02
C ILE A 625 22.56 3.36 -12.32
N MET A 626 23.27 3.09 -13.42
CA MET A 626 24.56 3.70 -13.77
C MET A 626 24.42 5.04 -14.54
N ARG A 627 23.31 5.22 -15.26
CA ARG A 627 22.91 6.47 -15.92
C ARG A 627 21.40 6.67 -15.81
N ASP A 628 20.94 7.89 -16.03
CA ASP A 628 19.52 8.17 -16.12
C ASP A 628 18.88 7.40 -17.29
N ILE A 629 17.75 6.77 -17.01
CA ILE A 629 16.91 6.02 -17.96
C ILE A 629 15.71 6.90 -18.30
N GLY A 630 15.49 7.21 -19.57
CA GLY A 630 14.42 8.12 -20.00
C GLY A 630 13.01 7.58 -19.68
N ILE A 631 12.02 8.47 -19.49
CA ILE A 631 10.61 8.11 -19.24
C ILE A 631 9.91 7.46 -20.46
N HIS A 632 10.58 7.48 -21.62
CA HIS A 632 10.17 6.78 -22.86
C HIS A 632 11.18 5.70 -23.26
N GLU A 633 12.17 5.44 -22.42
CA GLU A 633 13.19 4.41 -22.64
C GLU A 633 12.74 3.08 -22.03
N ARG A 634 13.07 1.95 -22.68
CA ARG A 634 12.82 0.61 -22.15
C ARG A 634 14.15 -0.11 -21.97
N VAL A 635 14.65 -0.14 -20.74
CA VAL A 635 15.80 -0.94 -20.34
C VAL A 635 15.29 -2.28 -19.79
N VAL A 636 15.94 -3.40 -20.14
CA VAL A 636 15.52 -4.75 -19.74
C VAL A 636 16.59 -5.40 -18.86
N LEU A 637 16.15 -6.06 -17.79
CA LEU A 637 16.92 -7.02 -17.01
C LEU A 637 16.28 -8.40 -17.23
N PRO A 638 16.93 -9.31 -17.97
CA PRO A 638 16.24 -10.43 -18.63
C PRO A 638 15.95 -11.65 -17.75
N SER A 639 16.62 -11.79 -16.60
CA SER A 639 16.46 -12.88 -15.64
C SER A 639 17.04 -12.45 -14.30
N PHE A 640 16.43 -12.83 -13.17
CA PHE A 640 17.00 -12.58 -11.84
C PHE A 640 18.08 -13.59 -11.41
N GLU A 641 18.39 -14.58 -12.25
CA GLU A 641 19.34 -15.68 -11.95
C GLU A 641 20.82 -15.39 -12.30
N ALA A 642 21.21 -14.14 -12.58
CA ALA A 642 22.59 -13.83 -13.00
C ALA A 642 23.07 -12.41 -12.65
N ASP A 643 24.39 -12.28 -12.46
CA ASP A 643 25.08 -10.99 -12.50
C ASP A 643 25.07 -10.43 -13.93
N VAL A 644 24.64 -9.18 -14.12
CA VAL A 644 24.57 -8.51 -15.43
C VAL A 644 25.04 -7.06 -15.29
N SER A 645 26.08 -6.68 -16.04
CA SER A 645 26.61 -5.31 -16.01
C SER A 645 26.66 -4.72 -17.42
N ASN A 646 26.10 -3.53 -17.60
CA ASN A 646 26.10 -2.79 -18.86
C ASN A 646 26.07 -1.26 -18.60
N THR A 647 25.86 -0.45 -19.65
CA THR A 647 25.87 1.03 -19.55
C THR A 647 24.66 1.63 -18.81
N HIS A 648 23.61 0.86 -18.56
CA HIS A 648 22.36 1.30 -17.90
C HIS A 648 22.36 0.95 -16.42
N TYR A 649 22.78 -0.28 -16.08
CA TYR A 649 22.77 -0.81 -14.73
C TYR A 649 23.89 -1.82 -14.49
N LYS A 650 24.24 -2.04 -13.22
CA LYS A 650 24.91 -3.25 -12.74
C LYS A 650 23.98 -3.98 -11.77
N ALA A 651 23.57 -5.17 -12.17
CA ALA A 651 22.77 -6.12 -11.41
C ALA A 651 23.67 -7.22 -10.86
N VAL A 652 23.42 -7.63 -9.62
CA VAL A 652 24.17 -8.67 -8.91
C VAL A 652 23.18 -9.57 -8.17
N TYR A 653 23.31 -10.88 -8.39
CA TYR A 653 22.43 -11.90 -7.84
C TYR A 653 23.14 -12.73 -6.75
N ASN A 654 22.69 -12.58 -5.50
CA ASN A 654 23.12 -13.40 -4.37
C ASN A 654 22.22 -14.63 -4.29
N ARG A 655 22.75 -15.77 -4.76
CA ARG A 655 22.02 -17.03 -4.93
C ARG A 655 22.00 -17.86 -3.65
N ASN A 656 20.81 -18.30 -3.25
CA ASN A 656 20.60 -19.42 -2.34
C ASN A 656 20.00 -20.60 -3.14
N ASN A 657 18.72 -20.51 -3.50
CA ASN A 657 17.90 -21.57 -4.09
C ASN A 657 17.06 -21.13 -5.33
N GLY A 658 17.22 -19.91 -5.85
CA GLY A 658 16.58 -19.39 -7.08
C GLY A 658 15.65 -18.20 -6.82
N LEU A 659 15.83 -17.06 -7.50
CA LEU A 659 14.98 -15.86 -7.34
C LEU A 659 13.87 -15.72 -8.41
N ASN A 660 14.03 -16.36 -9.57
CA ASN A 660 13.01 -16.35 -10.62
C ASN A 660 11.75 -17.10 -10.17
N GLY A 661 10.63 -16.38 -10.06
CA GLY A 661 9.37 -16.95 -9.58
C GLY A 661 9.38 -17.15 -8.07
N LYS A 662 10.01 -16.23 -7.32
CA LYS A 662 9.94 -16.15 -5.84
C LYS A 662 9.98 -14.72 -5.28
N VAL A 663 10.00 -13.68 -6.11
CA VAL A 663 10.11 -12.30 -5.59
C VAL A 663 8.85 -11.92 -4.80
N SER A 664 8.89 -11.92 -3.47
CA SER A 664 7.83 -11.34 -2.63
C SER A 664 8.04 -9.86 -2.32
N ARG A 665 9.25 -9.31 -2.47
CA ARG A 665 9.55 -7.93 -2.05
C ARG A 665 10.54 -7.20 -2.95
N VAL A 666 10.25 -5.93 -3.20
CA VAL A 666 11.14 -4.96 -3.83
C VAL A 666 11.39 -3.80 -2.87
N VAL A 667 12.64 -3.37 -2.73
CA VAL A 667 13.04 -2.15 -2.02
C VAL A 667 13.69 -1.21 -3.02
N ILE A 668 13.25 0.06 -3.01
CA ILE A 668 13.78 1.12 -3.87
C ILE A 668 14.45 2.15 -2.97
N GLY A 669 15.67 2.56 -3.32
CA GLY A 669 16.43 3.56 -2.57
C GLY A 669 17.45 4.26 -3.45
N LYS A 670 18.43 4.89 -2.82
CA LYS A 670 19.64 5.37 -3.50
C LYS A 670 20.76 4.35 -3.30
N THR A 671 21.69 4.27 -4.27
CA THR A 671 22.98 3.62 -4.07
C THR A 671 23.68 4.26 -2.85
N PRO A 672 23.95 3.52 -1.78
CA PRO A 672 24.49 4.09 -0.54
C PRO A 672 25.88 4.71 -0.71
N THR A 673 26.15 5.78 0.04
CA THR A 673 27.39 6.59 -0.07
C THR A 673 28.29 6.57 1.18
N ASP A 674 27.82 5.97 2.26
CA ASP A 674 28.57 5.66 3.49
C ASP A 674 29.07 4.20 3.45
N PHE A 675 29.41 3.58 4.59
CA PHE A 675 29.74 2.14 4.69
C PHE A 675 29.12 1.43 5.91
N SER A 676 28.07 1.99 6.53
CA SER A 676 27.47 1.47 7.76
C SER A 676 26.81 0.08 7.63
N ASP A 677 26.28 -0.23 6.44
CA ASP A 677 25.70 -1.50 5.97
C ASP A 677 26.71 -2.38 5.19
N ALA A 678 28.01 -2.09 5.28
CA ALA A 678 29.05 -2.93 4.65
C ALA A 678 28.88 -4.41 5.06
N THR A 679 28.98 -5.31 4.08
CA THR A 679 28.57 -6.72 4.20
C THR A 679 29.36 -7.62 3.24
N VAL A 680 29.59 -8.86 3.66
CA VAL A 680 30.22 -9.93 2.86
C VAL A 680 29.32 -11.16 2.88
N ALA A 681 29.03 -11.70 1.71
CA ALA A 681 28.32 -12.96 1.51
C ALA A 681 29.33 -14.09 1.27
N PHE A 682 29.22 -15.20 1.97
CA PHE A 682 30.05 -16.41 1.81
C PHE A 682 29.27 -17.50 1.08
N TYR A 683 29.96 -18.34 0.31
CA TYR A 683 29.33 -19.37 -0.53
C TYR A 683 30.06 -20.72 -0.42
N GLU A 684 29.28 -21.79 -0.49
CA GLU A 684 29.77 -23.18 -0.46
C GLU A 684 30.65 -23.54 -1.66
N GLY A 685 30.50 -22.85 -2.79
CA GLY A 685 31.22 -23.13 -4.04
C GLY A 685 32.41 -22.20 -4.29
N ASN A 686 33.11 -22.41 -5.40
CA ASN A 686 33.98 -21.38 -5.97
C ASN A 686 33.14 -20.36 -6.79
N ASN A 687 33.69 -19.18 -7.09
CA ASN A 687 33.06 -18.13 -7.92
C ASN A 687 31.65 -17.69 -7.48
N ALA A 688 31.28 -17.86 -6.19
CA ALA A 688 29.92 -17.68 -5.69
C ALA A 688 28.84 -18.50 -6.45
N SER A 689 29.20 -19.67 -7.01
CA SER A 689 28.35 -20.42 -7.94
C SER A 689 27.49 -21.54 -7.35
N GLN A 690 27.47 -21.69 -6.02
CA GLN A 690 26.60 -22.67 -5.32
C GLN A 690 25.67 -21.92 -4.36
N ASN A 691 25.31 -22.49 -3.21
CA ASN A 691 24.43 -21.82 -2.27
C ASN A 691 25.19 -20.77 -1.44
N LEU A 692 24.46 -19.76 -1.01
CA LEU A 692 24.85 -18.83 0.04
C LEU A 692 24.97 -19.58 1.37
N ASP A 693 26.13 -19.51 2.01
CA ASP A 693 26.36 -20.05 3.35
C ASP A 693 25.87 -19.07 4.43
N CYS A 694 26.27 -17.80 4.31
CA CYS A 694 25.77 -16.70 5.14
C CYS A 694 26.16 -15.33 4.57
N VAL A 695 25.47 -14.29 5.02
CA VAL A 695 25.87 -12.87 4.91
C VAL A 695 26.24 -12.35 6.29
N ILE A 696 27.42 -11.73 6.40
CA ILE A 696 27.93 -11.14 7.64
C ILE A 696 28.12 -9.61 7.51
N PRO A 697 27.95 -8.84 8.61
CA PRO A 697 28.35 -7.45 8.67
C PRO A 697 29.86 -7.26 8.50
N PHE A 698 30.26 -6.15 7.89
CA PHE A 698 31.65 -5.79 7.61
C PHE A 698 31.92 -4.27 7.81
N SER A 699 31.03 -3.58 8.52
CA SER A 699 31.17 -2.17 8.95
C SER A 699 31.84 -1.99 10.31
N ALA A 700 32.35 -3.08 10.91
CA ALA A 700 33.04 -3.08 12.20
C ALA A 700 34.12 -4.16 12.27
N SER A 701 35.07 -4.00 13.18
CA SER A 701 36.10 -5.01 13.48
C SER A 701 35.63 -5.94 14.61
N TYR A 702 35.64 -7.25 14.37
CA TYR A 702 35.21 -8.29 15.32
C TYR A 702 35.77 -9.67 14.91
N THR A 703 35.53 -10.69 15.73
CA THR A 703 35.87 -12.09 15.42
C THR A 703 34.63 -12.96 15.36
N LEU A 704 34.60 -13.88 14.40
CA LEU A 704 33.49 -14.80 14.15
C LEU A 704 33.98 -16.25 14.17
N LYS A 705 33.32 -17.10 14.95
CA LYS A 705 33.42 -18.56 14.81
C LYS A 705 32.32 -18.99 13.84
N MET A 706 32.63 -19.88 12.88
CA MET A 706 31.57 -20.40 12.01
C MET A 706 30.66 -21.33 12.80
N LYS A 707 31.22 -22.33 13.49
CA LYS A 707 30.45 -23.11 14.47
C LYS A 707 29.87 -22.21 15.59
N SER A 708 28.53 -22.16 15.65
CA SER A 708 27.72 -21.44 16.64
C SER A 708 27.80 -19.91 16.57
N ASN A 709 27.24 -19.32 15.51
CA ASN A 709 27.06 -17.88 15.35
C ASN A 709 25.60 -17.49 14.98
N SER A 710 25.28 -16.20 15.08
CA SER A 710 23.93 -15.65 14.82
C SER A 710 23.64 -15.32 13.35
N TYR A 711 24.60 -15.48 12.44
CA TYR A 711 24.48 -15.20 11.00
C TYR A 711 24.28 -16.47 10.15
N GLY A 712 24.33 -17.66 10.75
CA GLY A 712 24.06 -18.94 10.09
C GLY A 712 25.27 -19.68 9.51
N CYS A 713 26.44 -19.02 9.37
CA CYS A 713 27.60 -19.55 8.64
C CYS A 713 28.02 -20.96 9.06
N SER A 714 28.23 -21.86 8.09
CA SER A 714 28.57 -23.26 8.33
C SER A 714 30.06 -23.43 8.60
N ASN A 715 30.38 -24.42 9.45
CA ASN A 715 31.77 -24.81 9.67
C ASN A 715 32.26 -25.62 8.47
N ASP A 716 33.44 -25.25 7.95
CA ASP A 716 34.16 -25.93 6.88
C ASP A 716 33.54 -25.93 5.47
N GLU A 717 32.36 -25.36 5.22
CA GLU A 717 31.80 -25.34 3.85
C GLU A 717 32.26 -24.18 2.97
N ILE A 718 32.60 -23.02 3.54
CA ILE A 718 32.87 -21.79 2.77
C ILE A 718 34.08 -21.95 1.84
N LYS A 719 33.87 -21.77 0.52
CA LYS A 719 34.92 -21.88 -0.53
C LYS A 719 35.17 -20.55 -1.27
N SER A 720 34.18 -19.67 -1.37
CA SER A 720 34.30 -18.33 -1.98
C SER A 720 33.44 -17.27 -1.27
N ALA A 721 33.52 -16.02 -1.72
CA ALA A 721 32.68 -14.92 -1.22
C ALA A 721 32.30 -13.92 -2.31
N ARG A 722 31.30 -13.10 -2.00
CA ARG A 722 31.06 -11.81 -2.66
C ARG A 722 31.05 -10.71 -1.60
N ILE A 723 31.94 -9.75 -1.74
CA ILE A 723 31.92 -8.50 -0.99
C ILE A 723 30.75 -7.69 -1.56
N ILE A 724 29.69 -7.50 -0.77
CA ILE A 724 28.50 -6.77 -1.20
C ILE A 724 28.78 -5.27 -1.16
N LYS A 725 29.35 -4.81 -0.05
CA LYS A 725 29.79 -3.43 0.15
C LYS A 725 30.94 -3.39 1.16
N ALA A 726 32.00 -2.62 0.90
CA ALA A 726 33.16 -2.48 1.79
C ALA A 726 33.95 -1.19 1.52
N LYS A 727 34.58 -0.65 2.57
CA LYS A 727 35.40 0.58 2.52
C LYS A 727 36.87 0.25 2.23
N ALA A 728 37.58 1.12 1.51
CA ALA A 728 39.00 0.97 1.27
C ALA A 728 39.81 0.80 2.57
N GLY A 729 40.83 -0.06 2.56
CA GLY A 729 41.67 -0.34 3.73
C GLY A 729 41.07 -1.29 4.77
N THR A 730 39.82 -1.71 4.61
CA THR A 730 39.26 -2.82 5.39
C THR A 730 39.86 -4.17 4.97
N SER A 731 39.79 -5.16 5.86
CA SER A 731 40.27 -6.52 5.54
C SER A 731 39.57 -7.60 6.36
N PHE A 732 39.60 -8.83 5.88
CA PHE A 732 39.23 -10.00 6.68
C PHE A 732 40.23 -11.15 6.50
N THR A 733 40.42 -11.96 7.55
CA THR A 733 41.30 -13.14 7.52
C THR A 733 40.53 -14.36 7.96
N LEU A 734 40.50 -15.39 7.12
CA LEU A 734 39.82 -16.67 7.33
C LEU A 734 40.83 -17.75 7.70
N THR A 735 40.48 -18.65 8.61
CA THR A 735 41.33 -19.76 9.05
C THR A 735 40.50 -21.00 9.45
N GLY A 736 41.13 -22.18 9.36
CA GLY A 736 40.47 -23.46 9.61
C GLY A 736 40.38 -23.89 11.08
N HIS A 737 41.23 -23.35 11.96
CA HIS A 737 41.19 -23.75 13.37
C HIS A 737 39.99 -23.12 14.08
N PRO A 738 39.11 -23.88 14.76
CA PRO A 738 37.89 -23.35 15.42
C PRO A 738 38.12 -22.33 16.56
N GLN A 739 39.37 -22.10 16.96
CA GLN A 739 39.78 -21.07 17.93
C GLN A 739 40.65 -19.95 17.30
N GLY A 740 40.70 -19.84 15.97
CA GLY A 740 41.38 -18.76 15.25
C GLY A 740 42.90 -18.91 15.02
N SER A 741 43.52 -20.03 15.41
CA SER A 741 44.95 -20.26 15.20
C SER A 741 45.28 -20.54 13.73
N PHE A 742 46.31 -19.87 13.19
CA PHE A 742 46.70 -19.99 11.78
C PHE A 742 47.42 -21.30 11.42
N ASN A 743 47.60 -22.23 12.36
CA ASN A 743 48.30 -23.51 12.17
C ASN A 743 47.67 -24.41 11.10
N GLU A 744 46.37 -24.26 10.85
CA GLU A 744 45.64 -25.04 9.84
C GLU A 744 45.58 -24.35 8.47
N GLY A 745 46.14 -23.13 8.36
CA GLY A 745 46.10 -22.29 7.17
C GLY A 745 45.45 -20.94 7.45
N ARG A 746 45.74 -19.95 6.61
CA ARG A 746 44.97 -18.71 6.56
C ARG A 746 44.96 -18.08 5.17
N THR A 747 43.87 -17.38 4.87
CA THR A 747 43.76 -16.47 3.73
C THR A 747 43.28 -15.11 4.21
N THR A 748 44.00 -14.05 3.86
CA THR A 748 43.61 -12.65 4.10
C THR A 748 43.09 -12.03 2.81
N VAL A 749 41.99 -11.29 2.89
CA VAL A 749 41.45 -10.43 1.83
C VAL A 749 41.56 -8.98 2.29
N GLU A 750 42.27 -8.16 1.53
CA GLU A 750 42.44 -6.72 1.74
C GLU A 750 41.65 -5.95 0.67
N ILE A 751 40.87 -4.95 1.09
CA ILE A 751 40.05 -4.12 0.22
C ILE A 751 40.85 -2.90 -0.25
N LEU A 752 41.14 -2.82 -1.55
CA LEU A 752 42.07 -1.83 -2.11
C LEU A 752 41.41 -0.50 -2.49
N ARG A 753 40.10 -0.52 -2.73
CA ARG A 753 39.27 0.67 -3.02
C ARG A 753 37.88 0.49 -2.44
N ASP A 754 37.12 1.57 -2.38
CA ASP A 754 35.72 1.53 -2.00
C ASP A 754 34.90 0.63 -2.94
N ILE A 755 34.24 -0.37 -2.36
CA ILE A 755 33.33 -1.32 -3.00
C ILE A 755 31.90 -0.87 -2.67
N THR A 756 31.32 -0.05 -3.54
CA THR A 756 29.91 0.36 -3.46
C THR A 756 28.98 -0.54 -4.28
N VAL A 757 29.52 -1.26 -5.25
CA VAL A 757 28.82 -2.24 -6.10
C VAL A 757 29.58 -3.58 -6.06
N PRO A 758 28.92 -4.73 -5.81
CA PRO A 758 29.60 -5.94 -5.33
C PRO A 758 30.74 -6.52 -6.19
N VAL A 759 31.64 -7.26 -5.53
CA VAL A 759 32.84 -7.90 -6.10
C VAL A 759 32.99 -9.35 -5.60
N VAL A 760 33.28 -10.29 -6.50
CA VAL A 760 33.47 -11.72 -6.17
C VAL A 760 34.93 -12.03 -5.81
N ILE A 761 35.13 -12.78 -4.72
CA ILE A 761 36.37 -13.49 -4.38
C ILE A 761 36.20 -14.92 -4.91
N PRO A 762 36.88 -15.35 -5.99
CA PRO A 762 36.55 -16.59 -6.69
C PRO A 762 36.93 -17.84 -5.91
N SER A 763 37.96 -17.78 -5.06
CA SER A 763 38.32 -18.85 -4.13
C SER A 763 39.22 -18.30 -3.02
N PHE A 764 39.23 -18.96 -1.86
CA PHE A 764 40.20 -18.68 -0.78
C PHE A 764 41.50 -19.49 -0.88
N ASN A 765 41.65 -20.30 -1.93
CA ASN A 765 42.75 -21.26 -2.08
C ASN A 765 43.89 -20.80 -3.01
N SER A 766 43.85 -19.56 -3.49
CA SER A 766 44.90 -18.94 -4.29
C SER A 766 45.15 -17.48 -3.87
N SER A 767 46.35 -16.99 -4.15
CA SER A 767 46.71 -15.58 -3.95
C SER A 767 46.62 -14.82 -5.28
N TYR A 768 46.01 -13.63 -5.28
CA TYR A 768 45.91 -12.77 -6.44
C TYR A 768 45.69 -11.30 -6.04
N ILE A 769 45.84 -10.38 -6.99
CA ILE A 769 45.55 -8.95 -6.81
C ILE A 769 44.86 -8.41 -8.06
N ASN A 770 43.89 -7.50 -7.89
CA ASN A 770 43.27 -6.73 -8.97
C ASN A 770 43.03 -5.28 -8.51
N SER A 771 42.19 -4.52 -9.21
CA SER A 771 41.84 -3.13 -8.87
C SER A 771 41.01 -2.97 -7.58
N ASP A 772 40.46 -4.07 -7.06
CA ASP A 772 39.39 -4.08 -6.08
C ASP A 772 39.87 -4.67 -4.74
N VAL A 773 40.63 -5.76 -4.83
CA VAL A 773 41.07 -6.57 -3.69
C VAL A 773 42.47 -7.17 -3.91
N LYS A 774 43.13 -7.46 -2.80
CA LYS A 774 44.31 -8.33 -2.72
C LYS A 774 43.95 -9.53 -1.84
N VAL A 775 44.14 -10.73 -2.37
CA VAL A 775 43.92 -11.99 -1.66
C VAL A 775 45.27 -12.68 -1.46
N THR A 776 45.57 -13.01 -0.21
CA THR A 776 46.85 -13.60 0.21
C THR A 776 46.57 -14.89 0.99
N ASN A 777 46.70 -16.06 0.34
CA ASN A 777 46.87 -17.33 1.04
C ASN A 777 48.34 -17.46 1.50
N TYR A 778 48.56 -17.86 2.75
CA TYR A 778 49.90 -17.81 3.36
C TYR A 778 50.63 -19.15 3.47
N THR A 779 49.92 -20.26 3.64
CA THR A 779 50.52 -21.54 4.08
C THR A 779 49.75 -22.78 3.62
N ARG A 780 48.43 -22.78 3.77
CA ARG A 780 47.53 -23.88 3.38
C ARG A 780 46.23 -23.32 2.84
N ALA A 781 45.66 -24.01 1.86
CA ALA A 781 44.29 -23.81 1.37
C ALA A 781 43.27 -23.97 2.52
N VAL A 782 42.41 -22.96 2.71
CA VAL A 782 41.37 -22.94 3.76
C VAL A 782 39.94 -22.97 3.22
N GLY A 783 39.71 -22.68 1.94
CA GLY A 783 38.39 -22.79 1.32
C GLY A 783 37.91 -24.24 1.31
N GLY A 784 36.75 -24.49 1.90
CA GLY A 784 36.25 -25.84 2.22
C GLY A 784 36.82 -26.40 3.54
N LYS A 785 37.36 -25.52 4.40
CA LYS A 785 37.94 -25.78 5.74
C LYS A 785 37.98 -24.49 6.58
N ILE A 786 36.91 -23.68 6.59
CA ILE A 786 36.86 -22.41 7.34
C ILE A 786 36.03 -22.58 8.61
N SER A 787 36.68 -22.40 9.77
CA SER A 787 36.01 -22.44 11.08
C SER A 787 36.03 -21.09 11.82
N PHE A 788 36.86 -20.13 11.40
CA PHE A 788 37.02 -18.85 12.09
C PHE A 788 37.36 -17.70 11.12
N ALA A 789 36.83 -16.51 11.40
CA ALA A 789 37.14 -15.27 10.69
C ALA A 789 37.53 -14.14 11.66
N TYR A 790 38.53 -13.37 11.27
CA TYR A 790 38.88 -12.07 11.83
C TYR A 790 38.40 -11.00 10.86
N LEU A 791 37.48 -10.13 11.28
CA LEU A 791 36.95 -9.04 10.48
C LEU A 791 37.59 -7.73 10.96
N ASN A 792 38.09 -6.92 10.02
CA ASN A 792 38.57 -5.57 10.26
C ASN A 792 37.81 -4.61 9.33
N GLY A 793 36.52 -4.46 9.61
CA GLY A 793 35.63 -3.52 8.94
C GLY A 793 35.83 -2.07 9.40
N ALA A 794 35.24 -1.13 8.69
CA ALA A 794 35.30 0.29 9.03
C ALA A 794 33.90 0.92 9.03
N ARG A 795 33.66 1.78 10.02
CA ARG A 795 32.47 2.65 10.10
C ARG A 795 32.58 3.80 9.10
#